data_AF-A0A8G1RUM7-F1
#
_entry.id   AF-A0A8G1RUM7-F1
#
_cell.length_a   1.000
_cell.length_b   1.000
_cell.length_c   1.000
_cell.angle_alpha   90.00
_cell.angle_beta   90.00
_cell.angle_gamma   90.00
#
_symmetry.space_group_name_H-M   'P 1'
#
loop_
_entity.id
_entity.type
_entity.pdbx_description
1 polymer ?
#
loop_
_entity_poly.entity_id
_entity_poly.type
_entity_poly.pdbx_seq_one_letter_code
_entity_poly.pdbx_strand_id
1 'polypeptide(L)'
;MSPLTCPTKSVDIVAIHQNALEFSLVNEIQRGISPPAGTTRSMPTMLLYNDQGLKLFEEITYLEEYYLTNAEIEVLRTHAQRIVERIPDNAQLLELGSGNLRKVEILLREFESAGKHVDYYALDLSLPELQRTFSEISIDDFTHVEFHGLHGTYDDAMAWLDRPENRKLPTVIMSMGSSIGNFDRPSAASFLGQFARLLGPDDLMIIGLDACSDPDKVFRAYNDSKGITRQFYENGLVHANAVLGYEAFKLEDWDVITDYNVAEGTHRAFYAPKHDVTINGTVIKQGEKLIFEEAYKYSATQREQLWHDAGLIHKVEYGNEAGEYHLHILSSAVLNYPTKPSQYAAGAVPTYEEFRKLWTAWDIVTRSMVPREKLLSKPIKLRNALIFYFGHIPTFLDIHLTRALGDEPTYPASYQLIFERGIDPDVDNPEQCHSHSEIPDEWPPLDEILDYQERVRSRVRSIYQKNDLVQDRTLGEALWIGFEHEAMHLETFLYMLIQSERINPPPAVPKPDFERIFQDARERERPNDWFTIPEQTLSIGLDDDGQSVPSVSYAWDNEKPARVISVPAFQAQGRPITNGEYARYLQANSLGQKPESWIWNHPKGSSGVVHGGQSNGHATKEYLASFAVRTVFGPVPLEYAQDWPVIASYDELAQYAQWMGCRIPSFEEVKSIYAHAARLNGVKQDLPNGFCHSETNGVNGHGNGVLPTKMNAPVKPSHDSQPVFVDLDDCNVGFKHWHPTPVIQHSDRLAGHGELGGVWEWTSSTLERHEGFEAMKIYPGYTSDFFDGKHNIILGGSWATHPRIAGRTTFVNWYQRNYPYPWAGARLVRDLR
;
A
#
# COMPACT_ATOMS: atom_id res chain seq x y z
N MET A 1 52.81 -38.83 -8.50
CA MET A 1 52.27 -37.49 -8.24
C MET A 1 51.59 -37.04 -9.53
N SER A 2 50.27 -37.10 -9.54
CA SER A 2 49.42 -36.46 -10.54
C SER A 2 48.35 -35.71 -9.75
N PRO A 3 48.05 -34.44 -10.06
CA PRO A 3 47.02 -33.70 -9.34
C PRO A 3 45.64 -34.24 -9.75
N LEU A 4 44.83 -34.57 -8.75
CA LEU A 4 43.41 -34.80 -8.90
C LEU A 4 42.77 -33.47 -9.32
N THR A 5 42.28 -33.43 -10.56
CA THR A 5 41.42 -32.37 -11.08
C THR A 5 40.16 -32.29 -10.22
N CYS A 6 39.94 -31.16 -9.56
CA CYS A 6 38.66 -30.81 -8.97
C CYS A 6 37.62 -30.72 -10.11
N PRO A 7 36.40 -31.26 -9.96
CA PRO A 7 35.35 -31.04 -10.94
C PRO A 7 34.95 -29.56 -10.85
N THR A 8 35.16 -28.80 -11.92
CA THR A 8 34.71 -27.41 -12.05
C THR A 8 33.20 -27.36 -11.82
N LYS A 9 32.72 -26.52 -10.89
CA LYS A 9 31.29 -26.23 -10.78
C LYS A 9 30.79 -25.76 -12.15
N SER A 10 29.62 -26.21 -12.59
CA SER A 10 28.98 -25.73 -13.82
C SER A 10 27.67 -25.07 -13.46
N VAL A 11 27.40 -23.87 -14.00
CA VAL A 11 26.15 -23.14 -13.77
C VAL A 11 25.01 -23.80 -14.53
N ASP A 12 23.89 -24.03 -13.85
CA ASP A 12 22.68 -24.55 -14.47
C ASP A 12 21.97 -23.43 -15.25
N ILE A 13 21.63 -23.67 -16.52
CA ILE A 13 20.89 -22.73 -17.36
C ILE A 13 19.54 -23.35 -17.72
N VAL A 14 18.47 -22.78 -17.19
CA VAL A 14 17.10 -23.26 -17.37
C VAL A 14 16.44 -22.48 -18.51
N ALA A 15 15.96 -23.19 -19.53
CA ALA A 15 15.13 -22.60 -20.58
C ALA A 15 13.69 -22.42 -20.07
N ILE A 16 13.18 -21.19 -20.07
CA ILE A 16 11.87 -20.84 -19.51
C ILE A 16 10.85 -20.35 -20.56
N HIS A 17 11.24 -20.32 -21.84
CA HIS A 17 10.42 -19.88 -22.97
C HIS A 17 9.03 -20.53 -23.02
N GLN A 18 7.98 -19.71 -23.11
CA GLN A 18 6.61 -20.17 -23.30
C GLN A 18 6.16 -20.17 -24.78
N ASN A 19 6.80 -19.40 -25.67
CA ASN A 19 6.48 -19.29 -27.10
C ASN A 19 7.75 -19.14 -27.97
N ALA A 20 7.65 -19.41 -29.29
CA ALA A 20 8.77 -19.24 -30.23
C ALA A 20 8.95 -17.76 -30.65
N LEU A 21 10.04 -17.11 -30.19
CA LEU A 21 10.37 -15.69 -30.41
C LEU A 21 10.42 -15.25 -31.89
N GLU A 22 10.91 -16.10 -32.79
CA GLU A 22 11.28 -15.71 -34.17
C GLU A 22 10.08 -15.26 -35.02
N PHE A 23 8.87 -15.75 -34.72
CA PHE A 23 7.66 -15.34 -35.44
C PHE A 23 7.16 -13.92 -35.06
N SER A 24 7.68 -13.30 -33.99
CA SER A 24 7.27 -11.95 -33.58
C SER A 24 7.97 -10.84 -34.36
N LEU A 25 9.28 -10.97 -34.58
CA LEU A 25 10.11 -9.85 -35.03
C LEU A 25 9.85 -9.45 -36.50
N VAL A 26 9.61 -10.40 -37.39
CA VAL A 26 9.20 -10.12 -38.78
C VAL A 26 7.90 -9.31 -38.82
N ASN A 27 6.93 -9.67 -37.98
CA ASN A 27 5.65 -8.97 -37.90
C ASN A 27 5.82 -7.57 -37.33
N GLU A 28 6.68 -7.39 -36.32
CA GLU A 28 6.98 -6.07 -35.75
C GLU A 28 7.67 -5.16 -36.76
N ILE A 29 8.65 -5.65 -37.53
CA ILE A 29 9.28 -4.88 -38.61
C ILE A 29 8.22 -4.43 -39.63
N GLN A 30 7.34 -5.34 -40.07
CA GLN A 30 6.30 -5.00 -41.05
C GLN A 30 5.30 -3.96 -40.52
N ARG A 31 4.86 -4.11 -39.26
CA ARG A 31 3.96 -3.15 -38.60
C ARG A 31 4.63 -1.79 -38.39
N GLY A 32 5.90 -1.78 -38.00
CA GLY A 32 6.69 -0.55 -37.80
C GLY A 32 6.97 0.18 -39.11
N ILE A 33 7.21 -0.56 -40.19
CA ILE A 33 7.33 0.01 -41.53
C ILE A 33 5.98 0.53 -42.00
N SER A 34 4.88 -0.23 -41.90
CA SER A 34 3.56 0.19 -42.40
C SER A 34 2.52 0.33 -41.28
N PRO A 35 2.65 1.30 -40.38
CA PRO A 35 1.76 1.43 -39.23
C PRO A 35 0.42 2.07 -39.64
N PRO A 36 -0.61 2.02 -38.77
CA PRO A 36 -1.86 2.73 -38.99
C PRO A 36 -1.66 4.23 -39.25
N ALA A 37 -2.51 4.82 -40.09
CA ALA A 37 -2.43 6.24 -40.42
C ALA A 37 -2.42 7.13 -39.17
N GLY A 38 -1.46 8.07 -39.11
CA GLY A 38 -1.24 8.94 -37.95
C GLY A 38 -0.23 8.43 -36.93
N THR A 39 0.35 7.24 -37.14
CA THR A 39 1.43 6.68 -36.31
C THR A 39 2.78 6.88 -36.98
N THR A 40 3.81 7.22 -36.20
CA THR A 40 5.19 7.33 -36.69
C THR A 40 5.73 5.94 -37.04
N ARG A 41 6.47 5.83 -38.15
CA ARG A 41 7.16 4.57 -38.50
C ARG A 41 8.27 4.28 -37.51
N SER A 42 8.48 3.00 -37.22
CA SER A 42 9.49 2.55 -36.27
C SER A 42 10.18 1.27 -36.72
N MET A 43 11.32 0.99 -36.11
CA MET A 43 12.02 -0.30 -36.20
C MET A 43 12.20 -0.86 -34.78
N PRO A 44 12.02 -2.18 -34.56
CA PRO A 44 12.18 -2.76 -33.23
C PRO A 44 13.60 -2.59 -32.69
N THR A 45 13.73 -2.06 -31.46
CA THR A 45 15.02 -1.89 -30.77
C THR A 45 15.75 -3.23 -30.58
N MET A 46 15.01 -4.33 -30.46
CA MET A 46 15.57 -5.69 -30.38
C MET A 46 16.48 -6.07 -31.55
N LEU A 47 16.32 -5.40 -32.71
CA LEU A 47 17.21 -5.62 -33.85
C LEU A 47 18.67 -5.24 -33.55
N LEU A 48 18.90 -4.34 -32.61
CA LEU A 48 20.24 -3.92 -32.23
C LEU A 48 20.99 -4.99 -31.43
N TYR A 49 20.32 -5.98 -30.84
CA TYR A 49 20.88 -6.86 -29.81
C TYR A 49 21.05 -8.33 -30.26
N ASN A 50 21.44 -8.57 -31.52
CA ASN A 50 21.99 -9.88 -31.91
C ASN A 50 23.43 -10.05 -31.39
N ASP A 51 24.03 -11.23 -31.57
CA ASP A 51 25.40 -11.54 -31.12
C ASP A 51 26.45 -10.47 -31.50
N GLN A 52 26.36 -9.88 -32.70
CA GLN A 52 27.28 -8.82 -33.13
C GLN A 52 26.98 -7.49 -32.44
N GLY A 53 25.70 -7.16 -32.31
CA GLY A 53 25.23 -5.97 -31.62
C GLY A 53 25.62 -5.96 -30.15
N LEU A 54 25.52 -7.10 -29.46
CA LEU A 54 25.93 -7.24 -28.06
C LEU A 54 27.42 -6.97 -27.87
N LYS A 55 28.28 -7.43 -28.78
CA LYS A 55 29.72 -7.10 -28.77
C LYS A 55 29.98 -5.61 -28.97
N LEU A 56 29.28 -4.98 -29.92
CA LEU A 56 29.40 -3.54 -30.15
C LEU A 56 28.91 -2.75 -28.93
N PHE A 57 27.82 -3.17 -28.30
CA PHE A 57 27.32 -2.55 -27.08
C PHE A 57 28.30 -2.71 -25.92
N GLU A 58 28.90 -3.89 -25.76
CA GLU A 58 29.97 -4.10 -24.79
C GLU A 58 31.13 -3.12 -25.02
N GLU A 59 31.60 -2.93 -26.25
CA GLU A 59 32.61 -1.91 -26.58
C GLU A 59 32.17 -0.48 -26.20
N ILE A 60 30.89 -0.12 -26.44
CA ILE A 60 30.32 1.17 -26.04
C ILE A 60 30.45 1.37 -24.53
N THR A 61 30.23 0.33 -23.72
CA THR A 61 30.32 0.43 -22.24
C THR A 61 31.74 0.75 -21.72
N TYR A 62 32.77 0.63 -22.55
CA TYR A 62 34.15 1.03 -22.21
C TYR A 62 34.54 2.42 -22.75
N LEU A 63 33.66 3.09 -23.49
CA LEU A 63 33.91 4.45 -23.98
C LEU A 63 33.82 5.47 -22.85
N GLU A 64 34.68 6.48 -22.90
CA GLU A 64 34.66 7.58 -21.93
C GLU A 64 33.40 8.44 -22.11
N GLU A 65 32.93 8.62 -23.35
CA GLU A 65 31.70 9.36 -23.64
C GLU A 65 30.43 8.68 -23.09
N TYR A 66 30.41 7.34 -22.98
CA TYR A 66 29.29 6.58 -22.42
C TYR A 66 29.39 6.48 -20.88
N TYR A 67 29.14 7.60 -20.21
CA TYR A 67 29.34 7.77 -18.77
C TYR A 67 28.59 6.77 -17.88
N LEU A 68 27.45 6.22 -18.36
CA LEU A 68 26.50 5.44 -17.57
C LEU A 68 27.15 4.24 -16.86
N THR A 69 27.97 3.48 -17.57
CA THR A 69 28.61 2.28 -17.02
C THR A 69 29.52 2.62 -15.85
N ASN A 70 30.33 3.69 -15.97
CA ASN A 70 31.26 4.09 -14.92
C ASN A 70 30.54 4.75 -13.74
N ALA A 71 29.49 5.55 -14.01
CA ALA A 71 28.65 6.12 -12.96
C ALA A 71 27.98 5.04 -12.12
N GLU A 72 27.42 3.99 -12.75
CA GLU A 72 26.84 2.85 -12.05
C GLU A 72 27.88 2.06 -11.24
N ILE A 73 29.06 1.78 -11.81
CA ILE A 73 30.16 1.11 -11.10
C ILE A 73 30.59 1.92 -9.87
N GLU A 74 30.64 3.25 -9.97
CA GLU A 74 30.95 4.15 -8.86
C GLU A 74 29.91 4.02 -7.73
N VAL A 75 28.61 4.03 -8.05
CA VAL A 75 27.54 3.80 -7.06
C VAL A 75 27.71 2.45 -6.38
N LEU A 76 27.91 1.38 -7.16
CA LEU A 76 28.07 0.03 -6.63
C LEU A 76 29.28 -0.08 -5.71
N ARG A 77 30.46 0.42 -6.10
CA ARG A 77 31.66 0.38 -5.25
C ARG A 77 31.52 1.19 -3.98
N THR A 78 30.83 2.33 -4.05
CA THR A 78 30.67 3.23 -2.91
C THR A 78 29.66 2.68 -1.90
N HIS A 79 28.60 2.02 -2.38
CA HIS A 79 27.43 1.69 -1.55
C HIS A 79 27.12 0.18 -1.44
N ALA A 80 27.92 -0.72 -2.03
CA ALA A 80 27.67 -2.17 -2.03
C ALA A 80 27.33 -2.72 -0.64
N GLN A 81 28.13 -2.40 0.37
CA GLN A 81 27.89 -2.84 1.75
C GLN A 81 26.49 -2.45 2.23
N ARG A 82 26.10 -1.18 2.06
CA ARG A 82 24.78 -0.66 2.48
C ARG A 82 23.62 -1.25 1.67
N ILE A 83 23.86 -1.64 0.42
CA ILE A 83 22.88 -2.34 -0.43
C ILE A 83 22.69 -3.77 0.10
N VAL A 84 23.79 -4.52 0.28
CA VAL A 84 23.78 -5.91 0.76
C VAL A 84 23.19 -6.03 2.16
N GLU A 85 23.45 -5.09 3.07
CA GLU A 85 22.86 -5.05 4.41
C GLU A 85 21.31 -5.05 4.39
N ARG A 86 20.69 -4.40 3.39
CA ARG A 86 19.23 -4.26 3.28
C ARG A 86 18.53 -5.46 2.65
N ILE A 87 19.22 -6.23 1.82
CA ILE A 87 18.67 -7.44 1.19
C ILE A 87 18.49 -8.53 2.26
N PRO A 88 17.48 -9.41 2.25
CA PRO A 88 17.42 -10.53 3.20
C PRO A 88 18.57 -11.55 3.00
N ASP A 89 18.93 -12.29 4.04
CA ASP A 89 19.77 -13.49 3.89
C ASP A 89 18.95 -14.64 3.30
N ASN A 90 19.58 -15.51 2.51
CA ASN A 90 18.93 -16.55 1.70
C ASN A 90 17.91 -15.96 0.71
N ALA A 91 18.28 -14.87 0.03
CA ALA A 91 17.44 -14.23 -0.98
C ALA A 91 17.78 -14.72 -2.39
N GLN A 92 16.81 -14.67 -3.31
CA GLN A 92 17.02 -14.86 -4.73
C GLN A 92 17.22 -13.50 -5.40
N LEU A 93 18.29 -13.33 -6.17
CA LEU A 93 18.59 -12.10 -6.92
C LEU A 93 18.33 -12.37 -8.41
N LEU A 94 17.20 -11.90 -8.94
CA LEU A 94 16.89 -12.02 -10.36
C LEU A 94 17.33 -10.76 -11.11
N GLU A 95 18.40 -10.84 -11.88
CA GLU A 95 18.82 -9.75 -12.76
C GLU A 95 18.16 -9.85 -14.13
N LEU A 96 17.40 -8.81 -14.49
CA LEU A 96 16.75 -8.67 -15.79
C LEU A 96 17.74 -8.11 -16.82
N GLY A 97 18.11 -8.94 -17.80
CA GLY A 97 19.01 -8.54 -18.88
C GLY A 97 20.47 -8.44 -18.41
N SER A 98 21.01 -9.56 -17.91
CA SER A 98 22.27 -9.61 -17.17
C SER A 98 23.52 -9.15 -17.94
N GLY A 99 23.53 -9.26 -19.28
CA GLY A 99 24.68 -8.84 -20.09
C GLY A 99 26.02 -9.37 -19.57
N ASN A 100 27.02 -8.49 -19.44
CA ASN A 100 28.30 -8.82 -18.79
C ASN A 100 28.22 -8.57 -17.26
N LEU A 101 28.62 -9.56 -16.45
CA LEU A 101 28.58 -9.52 -14.98
C LEU A 101 29.54 -8.52 -14.32
N ARG A 102 30.41 -7.83 -15.07
CA ARG A 102 31.40 -6.88 -14.55
C ARG A 102 30.86 -5.91 -13.50
N LYS A 103 29.61 -5.45 -13.65
CA LYS A 103 28.96 -4.54 -12.70
C LYS A 103 28.43 -5.29 -11.49
N VAL A 104 27.64 -6.34 -11.72
CA VAL A 104 26.93 -7.07 -10.67
C VAL A 104 27.88 -7.92 -9.81
N GLU A 105 29.03 -8.35 -10.35
CA GLU A 105 30.08 -9.00 -9.56
C GLU A 105 30.49 -8.17 -8.35
N ILE A 106 30.47 -6.82 -8.42
CA ILE A 106 30.75 -5.94 -7.28
C ILE A 106 29.81 -6.24 -6.10
N LEU A 107 28.52 -6.43 -6.36
CA LEU A 107 27.54 -6.78 -5.34
C LEU A 107 27.71 -8.22 -4.87
N LEU A 108 27.91 -9.17 -5.80
CA LEU A 108 28.06 -10.59 -5.45
C LEU A 108 29.31 -10.82 -4.57
N ARG A 109 30.39 -10.10 -4.82
CA ARG A 109 31.61 -10.13 -3.98
C ARG A 109 31.35 -9.56 -2.58
N GLU A 110 30.48 -8.56 -2.47
CA GLU A 110 30.08 -8.03 -1.16
C GLU A 110 29.20 -9.03 -0.39
N PHE A 111 28.28 -9.74 -1.05
CA PHE A 111 27.54 -10.86 -0.43
C PHE A 111 28.48 -11.94 0.10
N GLU A 112 29.47 -12.34 -0.70
CA GLU A 112 30.49 -13.31 -0.31
C GLU A 112 31.29 -12.82 0.91
N SER A 113 31.78 -11.58 0.88
CA SER A 113 32.54 -10.95 1.97
C SER A 113 31.72 -10.84 3.26
N ALA A 114 30.43 -10.53 3.14
CA ALA A 114 29.49 -10.44 4.26
C ALA A 114 29.05 -11.81 4.80
N GLY A 115 29.38 -12.92 4.13
CA GLY A 115 28.96 -14.27 4.51
C GLY A 115 27.46 -14.51 4.36
N LYS A 116 26.82 -13.81 3.41
CA LYS A 116 25.36 -13.78 3.25
C LYS A 116 24.94 -14.58 2.03
N HIS A 117 24.06 -15.55 2.23
CA HIS A 117 23.72 -16.54 1.21
C HIS A 117 22.69 -15.98 0.23
N VAL A 118 22.93 -16.15 -1.08
CA VAL A 118 21.98 -15.75 -2.13
C VAL A 118 22.04 -16.67 -3.34
N ASP A 119 20.89 -16.84 -3.99
CA ASP A 119 20.75 -17.49 -5.29
C ASP A 119 20.68 -16.40 -6.37
N TYR A 120 21.74 -16.23 -7.14
CA TYR A 120 21.79 -15.26 -8.23
C TYR A 120 21.32 -15.87 -9.56
N TYR A 121 20.28 -15.29 -10.14
CA TYR A 121 19.67 -15.65 -11.41
C TYR A 121 19.97 -14.58 -12.47
N ALA A 122 20.79 -14.93 -13.45
CA ALA A 122 21.04 -14.14 -14.65
C ALA A 122 19.98 -14.45 -15.71
N LEU A 123 19.11 -13.50 -16.05
CA LEU A 123 18.15 -13.64 -17.14
C LEU A 123 18.70 -13.02 -18.43
N ASP A 124 18.67 -13.78 -19.51
CA ASP A 124 19.00 -13.28 -20.85
C ASP A 124 18.21 -14.00 -21.95
N LEU A 125 18.06 -13.31 -23.08
CA LEU A 125 17.44 -13.85 -24.29
C LEU A 125 18.43 -14.71 -25.10
N SER A 126 19.74 -14.51 -24.93
CA SER A 126 20.79 -15.21 -25.66
C SER A 126 21.46 -16.28 -24.80
N LEU A 127 21.19 -17.54 -25.11
CA LEU A 127 21.89 -18.67 -24.48
C LEU A 127 23.42 -18.61 -24.66
N PRO A 128 23.98 -18.29 -25.85
CA PRO A 128 25.42 -18.11 -26.00
C PRO A 128 26.01 -17.04 -25.08
N GLU A 129 25.31 -15.92 -24.89
CA GLU A 129 25.79 -14.87 -23.99
C GLU A 129 25.73 -15.29 -22.52
N LEU A 130 24.67 -15.96 -22.06
CA LEU A 130 24.65 -16.53 -20.70
C LEU A 130 25.84 -17.46 -20.47
N GLN A 131 26.13 -18.33 -21.43
CA GLN A 131 27.26 -19.25 -21.35
C GLN A 131 28.60 -18.51 -21.31
N ARG A 132 28.77 -17.48 -22.15
CA ARG A 132 29.97 -16.64 -22.15
C ARG A 132 30.14 -15.92 -20.81
N THR A 133 29.08 -15.27 -20.34
CA THR A 133 29.05 -14.52 -19.10
C THR A 133 29.45 -15.38 -17.89
N PHE A 134 28.93 -16.61 -17.78
CA PHE A 134 29.36 -17.53 -16.72
C PHE A 134 30.77 -18.10 -16.91
N SER A 135 31.31 -18.11 -18.13
CA SER A 135 32.70 -18.53 -18.37
C SER A 135 33.75 -17.49 -17.96
N GLU A 136 33.36 -16.22 -17.83
CA GLU A 136 34.25 -15.11 -17.48
C GLU A 136 34.36 -14.90 -15.96
N ILE A 137 33.41 -15.42 -15.17
CA ILE A 137 33.41 -15.33 -13.72
C ILE A 137 34.00 -16.58 -13.07
N SER A 138 34.85 -16.38 -12.06
CA SER A 138 35.44 -17.47 -11.26
C SER A 138 34.45 -17.92 -10.17
N ILE A 139 33.43 -18.69 -10.56
CA ILE A 139 32.39 -19.22 -9.66
C ILE A 139 32.93 -20.02 -8.46
N ASP A 140 34.11 -20.62 -8.58
CA ASP A 140 34.76 -21.36 -7.48
C ASP A 140 35.23 -20.43 -6.35
N ASP A 141 35.32 -19.12 -6.59
CA ASP A 141 35.65 -18.12 -5.56
C ASP A 141 34.45 -17.78 -4.65
N PHE A 142 33.26 -18.32 -4.93
CA PHE A 142 32.03 -18.02 -4.20
C PHE A 142 31.55 -19.23 -3.40
N THR A 143 31.38 -19.02 -2.11
CA THR A 143 30.87 -19.99 -1.14
C THR A 143 29.41 -19.69 -0.77
N HIS A 144 29.05 -18.41 -0.75
CA HIS A 144 27.75 -17.90 -0.31
C HIS A 144 26.85 -17.48 -1.48
N VAL A 145 27.37 -17.40 -2.70
CA VAL A 145 26.59 -17.07 -3.90
C VAL A 145 26.45 -18.31 -4.78
N GLU A 146 25.20 -18.77 -4.97
CA GLU A 146 24.86 -19.78 -5.97
C GLU A 146 24.45 -19.11 -7.28
N PHE A 147 24.91 -19.64 -8.41
CA PHE A 147 24.69 -19.04 -9.74
C PHE A 147 23.73 -19.90 -10.56
N HIS A 148 22.79 -19.24 -11.22
CA HIS A 148 21.79 -19.83 -12.11
C HIS A 148 21.57 -18.95 -13.34
N GLY A 149 21.35 -19.57 -14.50
CA GLY A 149 20.92 -18.89 -15.72
C GLY A 149 19.46 -19.15 -16.04
N LEU A 150 18.75 -18.11 -16.47
CA LEU A 150 17.40 -18.21 -17.04
C LEU A 150 17.45 -17.76 -18.49
N HIS A 151 17.14 -18.66 -19.42
CA HIS A 151 17.08 -18.37 -20.84
C HIS A 151 15.62 -18.13 -21.24
N GLY A 152 15.26 -16.87 -21.46
CA GLY A 152 13.87 -16.44 -21.66
C GLY A 152 13.69 -14.93 -21.77
N THR A 153 12.47 -14.50 -22.10
CA THR A 153 12.05 -13.10 -22.06
C THR A 153 11.75 -12.62 -20.64
N TYR A 154 11.54 -11.31 -20.46
CA TYR A 154 11.03 -10.77 -19.20
C TYR A 154 9.64 -11.34 -18.85
N ASP A 155 8.79 -11.58 -19.86
CA ASP A 155 7.47 -12.18 -19.66
C ASP A 155 7.57 -13.64 -19.20
N ASP A 156 8.50 -14.41 -19.76
CA ASP A 156 8.77 -15.78 -19.33
C ASP A 156 9.28 -15.80 -17.88
N ALA A 157 10.13 -14.85 -17.49
CA ALA A 157 10.64 -14.73 -16.13
C ALA A 157 9.54 -14.36 -15.14
N MET A 158 8.61 -13.47 -15.50
CA MET A 158 7.42 -13.20 -14.69
C MET A 158 6.58 -14.45 -14.49
N ALA A 159 6.32 -15.20 -15.56
CA ALA A 159 5.52 -16.43 -15.48
C ALA A 159 6.26 -17.58 -14.79
N TRP A 160 7.60 -17.56 -14.76
CA TRP A 160 8.42 -18.44 -13.95
C TRP A 160 8.32 -18.06 -12.47
N LEU A 161 8.40 -16.76 -12.14
CA LEU A 161 8.23 -16.25 -10.78
C LEU A 161 6.81 -16.45 -10.22
N ASP A 162 5.77 -16.41 -11.05
CA ASP A 162 4.38 -16.59 -10.57
C ASP A 162 4.11 -18.02 -10.04
N ARG A 163 5.03 -18.96 -10.25
CA ARG A 163 4.93 -20.33 -9.74
C ARG A 163 5.34 -20.40 -8.26
N PRO A 164 4.49 -20.90 -7.35
CA PRO A 164 4.79 -20.96 -5.92
C PRO A 164 6.09 -21.71 -5.57
N GLU A 165 6.47 -22.72 -6.36
CA GLU A 165 7.69 -23.49 -6.13
C GLU A 165 8.97 -22.67 -6.33
N ASN A 166 8.92 -21.59 -7.12
CA ASN A 166 10.04 -20.70 -7.43
C ASN A 166 10.11 -19.49 -6.49
N ARG A 167 9.09 -19.27 -5.64
CA ARG A 167 8.94 -18.13 -4.72
C ARG A 167 8.99 -18.54 -3.25
N LYS A 168 9.92 -19.43 -2.92
CA LYS A 168 10.11 -19.92 -1.54
C LYS A 168 10.99 -19.02 -0.69
N LEU A 169 11.78 -18.17 -1.35
CA LEU A 169 12.76 -17.28 -0.74
C LEU A 169 12.37 -15.82 -1.03
N PRO A 170 12.80 -14.86 -0.20
CA PRO A 170 12.72 -13.44 -0.54
C PRO A 170 13.38 -13.19 -1.89
N THR A 171 12.71 -12.52 -2.80
CA THR A 171 13.18 -12.25 -4.16
C THR A 171 13.53 -10.77 -4.31
N VAL A 172 14.67 -10.49 -4.92
CA VAL A 172 15.10 -9.17 -5.32
C VAL A 172 15.18 -9.13 -6.83
N ILE A 173 14.36 -8.29 -7.46
CA ILE A 173 14.39 -8.10 -8.91
C ILE A 173 15.30 -6.93 -9.22
N MET A 174 16.32 -7.14 -10.04
CA MET A 174 17.31 -6.12 -10.40
C MET A 174 17.15 -5.75 -11.87
N SER A 175 17.03 -4.45 -12.16
CA SER A 175 17.19 -3.90 -13.50
C SER A 175 18.31 -2.88 -13.46
N MET A 176 19.48 -3.32 -13.94
CA MET A 176 20.73 -2.59 -13.87
C MET A 176 20.97 -1.80 -15.17
N GLY A 177 21.91 -0.84 -15.17
CA GLY A 177 22.14 0.02 -16.33
C GLY A 177 21.04 1.05 -16.56
N SER A 178 20.72 1.31 -17.83
CA SER A 178 19.75 2.32 -18.24
C SER A 178 18.54 1.74 -18.98
N SER A 179 18.30 0.42 -18.86
CA SER A 179 17.28 -0.31 -19.64
C SER A 179 15.85 0.20 -19.42
N ILE A 180 15.54 0.68 -18.21
CA ILE A 180 14.24 1.30 -17.92
C ILE A 180 14.02 2.57 -18.75
N GLY A 181 15.10 3.28 -19.10
CA GLY A 181 15.04 4.43 -19.99
C GLY A 181 14.67 4.10 -21.43
N ASN A 182 14.63 2.83 -21.84
CA ASN A 182 14.21 2.43 -23.19
C ASN A 182 12.69 2.42 -23.37
N PHE A 183 11.94 2.61 -22.27
CA PHE A 183 10.49 2.73 -22.29
C PHE A 183 10.09 4.19 -22.16
N ASP A 184 9.01 4.59 -22.83
CA ASP A 184 8.29 5.80 -22.41
C ASP A 184 7.83 5.66 -20.95
N ARG A 185 7.61 6.79 -20.26
CA ARG A 185 7.35 6.79 -18.80
C ARG A 185 6.12 5.93 -18.39
N PRO A 186 4.95 6.05 -19.05
CA PRO A 186 3.82 5.13 -18.80
C PRO A 186 4.17 3.65 -19.02
N SER A 187 4.88 3.32 -20.09
CA SER A 187 5.29 1.95 -20.38
C SER A 187 6.28 1.41 -19.35
N ALA A 188 7.21 2.24 -18.86
CA ALA A 188 8.13 1.90 -17.77
C ALA A 188 7.37 1.59 -16.47
N ALA A 189 6.39 2.43 -16.12
CA ALA A 189 5.56 2.20 -14.94
C ALA A 189 4.75 0.90 -15.06
N SER A 190 4.18 0.64 -16.24
CA SER A 190 3.43 -0.60 -16.51
C SER A 190 4.32 -1.84 -16.41
N PHE A 191 5.53 -1.79 -16.99
CA PHE A 191 6.51 -2.86 -16.92
C PHE A 191 6.90 -3.18 -15.47
N LEU A 192 7.34 -2.17 -14.71
CA LEU A 192 7.71 -2.35 -13.31
C LEU A 192 6.52 -2.80 -12.45
N GLY A 193 5.33 -2.28 -12.74
CA GLY A 193 4.10 -2.63 -12.02
C GLY A 193 3.66 -4.08 -12.23
N GLN A 194 4.07 -4.75 -13.32
CA GLN A 194 3.83 -6.18 -13.49
C GLN A 194 4.62 -7.00 -12.46
N PHE A 195 5.91 -6.70 -12.28
CA PHE A 195 6.71 -7.32 -11.24
C PHE A 195 6.24 -6.95 -9.83
N ALA A 196 5.93 -5.68 -9.58
CA ALA A 196 5.46 -5.20 -8.28
C ALA A 196 4.26 -5.99 -7.73
N ARG A 197 3.37 -6.48 -8.61
CA ARG A 197 2.21 -7.30 -8.23
C ARG A 197 2.55 -8.72 -7.79
N LEU A 198 3.70 -9.26 -8.21
CA LEU A 198 4.20 -10.58 -7.80
C LEU A 198 4.98 -10.53 -6.48
N LEU A 199 5.40 -9.33 -6.09
CA LEU A 199 6.20 -9.09 -4.89
C LEU A 199 5.32 -9.02 -3.64
N GLY A 200 5.69 -9.80 -2.63
CA GLY A 200 5.18 -9.73 -1.27
C GLY A 200 6.01 -8.79 -0.38
N PRO A 201 5.71 -8.77 0.94
CA PRO A 201 6.39 -7.88 1.89
C PRO A 201 7.90 -8.17 2.06
N ASP A 202 8.37 -9.32 1.57
CA ASP A 202 9.76 -9.80 1.61
C ASP A 202 10.65 -9.36 0.46
N ASP A 203 10.02 -8.87 -0.58
CA ASP A 203 10.69 -8.71 -1.85
C ASP A 203 11.05 -7.26 -2.11
N LEU A 204 12.10 -7.10 -2.89
CA LEU A 204 12.63 -5.80 -3.25
C LEU A 204 12.79 -5.69 -4.76
N MET A 205 12.86 -4.47 -5.25
CA MET A 205 13.40 -4.17 -6.57
C MET A 205 14.61 -3.25 -6.43
N ILE A 206 15.65 -3.51 -7.21
CA ILE A 206 16.82 -2.64 -7.35
C ILE A 206 16.83 -2.13 -8.77
N ILE A 207 16.56 -0.84 -8.94
CA ILE A 207 16.40 -0.22 -10.26
C ILE A 207 17.43 0.88 -10.44
N GLY A 208 18.22 0.75 -11.49
CA GLY A 208 19.13 1.79 -11.97
C GLY A 208 18.42 2.78 -12.88
N LEU A 209 18.62 4.08 -12.62
CA LEU A 209 18.06 5.15 -13.44
C LEU A 209 19.11 6.22 -13.77
N ASP A 210 19.09 6.62 -15.04
CA ASP A 210 19.84 7.75 -15.56
C ASP A 210 19.13 9.06 -15.21
N ALA A 211 19.82 9.90 -14.45
CA ALA A 211 19.37 11.20 -13.96
C ALA A 211 20.07 12.37 -14.64
N CYS A 212 20.91 12.12 -15.66
CA CYS A 212 21.69 13.15 -16.31
C CYS A 212 20.79 14.20 -16.98
N SER A 213 21.07 15.46 -16.66
CA SER A 213 20.33 16.62 -17.18
C SER A 213 21.15 17.47 -18.15
N ASP A 214 22.40 17.08 -18.45
CA ASP A 214 23.27 17.73 -19.43
C ASP A 214 23.01 17.16 -20.84
N PRO A 215 22.37 17.94 -21.75
CA PRO A 215 22.05 17.48 -23.09
C PRO A 215 23.27 17.10 -23.92
N ASP A 216 24.37 17.83 -23.78
CA ASP A 216 25.58 17.62 -24.58
C ASP A 216 26.31 16.35 -24.13
N LYS A 217 26.33 16.10 -22.82
CA LYS A 217 26.88 14.87 -22.26
C LYS A 217 26.08 13.65 -22.69
N VAL A 218 24.75 13.72 -22.61
CA VAL A 218 23.87 12.65 -23.11
C VAL A 218 24.07 12.46 -24.61
N PHE A 219 24.06 13.54 -25.40
CA PHE A 219 24.25 13.44 -26.85
C PHE A 219 25.54 12.72 -27.22
N ARG A 220 26.68 13.05 -26.57
CA ARG A 220 27.97 12.38 -26.81
C ARG A 220 27.97 10.91 -26.42
N ALA A 221 27.23 10.52 -25.38
CA ALA A 221 27.12 9.11 -24.99
C ALA A 221 26.55 8.22 -26.11
N TYR A 222 25.63 8.77 -26.92
CA TYR A 222 25.01 8.07 -28.04
C TYR A 222 25.59 8.45 -29.42
N ASN A 223 26.57 9.35 -29.45
CA ASN A 223 27.24 9.84 -30.66
C ASN A 223 28.74 9.93 -30.41
N ASP A 224 29.35 8.77 -30.13
CA ASP A 224 30.74 8.66 -29.73
C ASP A 224 31.71 9.07 -30.86
N SER A 225 32.88 9.58 -30.48
CA SER A 225 33.86 10.06 -31.46
C SER A 225 34.52 8.95 -32.28
N LYS A 226 34.44 7.70 -31.83
CA LYS A 226 35.03 6.52 -32.50
C LYS A 226 34.05 5.87 -33.47
N GLY A 227 32.78 6.27 -33.47
CA GLY A 227 31.72 5.75 -34.34
C GLY A 227 31.29 4.32 -34.01
N ILE A 228 31.53 3.84 -32.78
CA ILE A 228 31.12 2.49 -32.37
C ILE A 228 29.61 2.42 -32.17
N THR A 229 28.99 3.43 -31.56
CA THR A 229 27.54 3.53 -31.41
C THR A 229 26.85 3.63 -32.76
N ARG A 230 27.47 4.31 -33.74
CA ARG A 230 26.98 4.31 -35.12
C ARG A 230 27.00 2.91 -35.74
N GLN A 231 28.08 2.15 -35.55
CA GLN A 231 28.17 0.77 -36.04
C GLN A 231 27.12 -0.14 -35.37
N PHE A 232 26.86 0.08 -34.09
CA PHE A 232 25.80 -0.61 -33.35
C PHE A 232 24.41 -0.34 -33.95
N TYR A 233 24.12 0.92 -34.31
CA TYR A 233 22.90 1.28 -35.02
C TYR A 233 22.84 0.65 -36.42
N GLU A 234 23.88 0.76 -37.22
CA GLU A 234 23.91 0.16 -38.57
C GLU A 234 23.74 -1.38 -38.54
N ASN A 235 24.24 -2.04 -37.49
CA ASN A 235 24.01 -3.48 -37.26
C ASN A 235 22.51 -3.84 -37.16
N GLY A 236 21.66 -2.95 -36.64
CA GLY A 236 20.21 -3.19 -36.59
C GLY A 236 19.57 -3.41 -37.97
N LEU A 237 20.01 -2.64 -38.98
CA LEU A 237 19.53 -2.82 -40.37
C LEU A 237 20.06 -4.12 -40.99
N VAL A 238 21.32 -4.47 -40.70
CA VAL A 238 21.91 -5.74 -41.14
C VAL A 238 21.17 -6.93 -40.54
N HIS A 239 20.86 -6.86 -39.24
CA HIS A 239 20.11 -7.89 -38.55
C HIS A 239 18.66 -7.97 -39.08
N ALA A 240 18.02 -6.84 -39.39
CA ALA A 240 16.70 -6.82 -40.00
C ALA A 240 16.66 -7.60 -41.33
N ASN A 241 17.70 -7.47 -42.17
CA ASN A 241 17.81 -8.26 -43.40
C ASN A 241 17.89 -9.76 -43.12
N ALA A 242 18.66 -10.16 -42.10
CA ALA A 242 18.78 -11.56 -41.71
C ALA A 242 17.43 -12.12 -41.21
N VAL A 243 16.71 -11.36 -40.38
CA VAL A 243 15.37 -11.71 -39.86
C VAL A 243 14.33 -11.82 -40.98
N LEU A 244 14.37 -10.91 -41.96
CA LEU A 244 13.46 -10.93 -43.11
C LEU A 244 13.79 -12.01 -44.14
N GLY A 245 15.03 -12.55 -44.12
CA GLY A 245 15.51 -13.54 -45.09
C GLY A 245 15.85 -12.96 -46.48
N TYR A 246 15.91 -11.63 -46.63
CA TYR A 246 16.31 -10.96 -47.86
C TYR A 246 16.88 -9.56 -47.57
N GLU A 247 17.61 -8.97 -48.54
CA GLU A 247 18.20 -7.63 -48.40
C GLU A 247 17.15 -6.53 -48.64
N ALA A 248 16.48 -6.11 -47.57
CA ALA A 248 15.53 -4.99 -47.56
C ALA A 248 16.22 -3.63 -47.35
N PHE A 249 17.31 -3.61 -46.56
CA PHE A 249 17.99 -2.41 -46.09
C PHE A 249 19.46 -2.44 -46.53
N LYS A 250 19.83 -1.58 -47.49
CA LYS A 250 21.24 -1.41 -47.91
C LYS A 250 21.84 -0.22 -47.18
N LEU A 251 22.88 -0.43 -46.37
CA LEU A 251 23.42 0.62 -45.48
C LEU A 251 23.77 1.92 -46.21
N GLU A 252 24.24 1.85 -47.46
CA GLU A 252 24.56 3.02 -48.27
C GLU A 252 23.35 3.93 -48.55
N ASP A 253 22.13 3.39 -48.54
CA ASP A 253 20.87 4.10 -48.79
C ASP A 253 20.30 4.76 -47.53
N TRP A 254 20.87 4.52 -46.35
CA TRP A 254 20.34 4.99 -45.07
C TRP A 254 21.32 5.87 -44.31
N ASP A 255 20.78 6.83 -43.57
CA ASP A 255 21.47 7.62 -42.55
C ASP A 255 20.92 7.27 -41.17
N VAL A 256 21.80 7.34 -40.16
CA VAL A 256 21.41 7.32 -38.75
C VAL A 256 21.42 8.75 -38.23
N ILE A 257 20.28 9.20 -37.74
CA ILE A 257 20.06 10.55 -37.22
C ILE A 257 19.71 10.45 -35.74
N THR A 258 20.36 11.24 -34.91
CA THR A 258 20.09 11.33 -33.48
C THR A 258 19.68 12.74 -33.08
N ASP A 259 18.87 12.87 -32.02
CA ASP A 259 18.60 14.14 -31.38
C ASP A 259 18.35 13.97 -29.87
N TYR A 260 18.37 15.09 -29.14
CA TYR A 260 17.99 15.14 -27.73
C TYR A 260 16.82 16.08 -27.52
N ASN A 261 15.70 15.56 -27.02
CA ASN A 261 14.53 16.34 -26.65
C ASN A 261 14.69 16.83 -25.21
N VAL A 262 15.05 18.11 -25.04
CA VAL A 262 15.24 18.74 -23.72
C VAL A 262 13.96 18.77 -22.88
N ALA A 263 12.79 18.95 -23.51
CA ALA A 263 11.53 19.04 -22.78
C ALA A 263 11.12 17.69 -22.19
N GLU A 264 11.40 16.60 -22.91
CA GLU A 264 11.11 15.25 -22.46
C GLU A 264 12.26 14.61 -21.70
N GLY A 265 13.48 15.14 -21.82
CA GLY A 265 14.70 14.55 -21.28
C GLY A 265 15.03 13.23 -21.96
N THR A 266 15.01 13.17 -23.30
CA THR A 266 15.08 11.91 -24.05
C THR A 266 16.05 12.03 -25.22
N HIS A 267 16.99 11.09 -25.33
CA HIS A 267 17.76 10.88 -26.56
C HIS A 267 16.96 9.98 -27.52
N ARG A 268 16.96 10.28 -28.82
CA ARG A 268 16.23 9.51 -29.83
C ARG A 268 17.11 9.23 -31.04
N ALA A 269 17.02 8.02 -31.58
CA ALA A 269 17.72 7.62 -32.79
C ALA A 269 16.74 7.15 -33.89
N PHE A 270 17.04 7.53 -35.13
CA PHE A 270 16.20 7.32 -36.29
C PHE A 270 17.02 6.80 -37.48
N TYR A 271 16.43 5.91 -38.27
CA TYR A 271 16.88 5.65 -39.64
C TYR A 271 16.16 6.59 -40.59
N ALA A 272 16.87 7.19 -41.54
CA ALA A 272 16.28 8.00 -42.60
C ALA A 272 16.88 7.61 -43.96
N PRO A 273 16.06 7.33 -44.99
CA PRO A 273 16.61 6.93 -46.28
C PRO A 273 17.10 8.17 -47.07
N LYS A 274 18.22 8.02 -47.78
CA LYS A 274 18.85 9.08 -48.57
C LYS A 274 18.12 9.38 -49.88
N HIS A 275 17.25 8.48 -50.31
CA HIS A 275 16.30 8.62 -51.41
C HIS A 275 15.04 7.82 -51.10
N ASP A 276 14.01 7.89 -51.95
CA ASP A 276 12.84 7.03 -51.81
C ASP A 276 13.27 5.54 -51.88
N VAL A 277 12.80 4.73 -50.93
CA VAL A 277 13.05 3.28 -50.87
C VAL A 277 11.74 2.52 -50.80
N THR A 278 11.70 1.31 -51.38
CA THR A 278 10.51 0.45 -51.35
C THR A 278 10.84 -0.83 -50.59
N ILE A 279 10.17 -1.06 -49.46
CA ILE A 279 10.31 -2.29 -48.67
C ILE A 279 8.94 -2.97 -48.60
N ASN A 280 8.85 -4.23 -49.03
CA ASN A 280 7.59 -4.98 -49.06
C ASN A 280 6.41 -4.21 -49.68
N GLY A 281 6.66 -3.50 -50.80
CA GLY A 281 5.64 -2.70 -51.49
C GLY A 281 5.27 -1.38 -50.81
N THR A 282 5.86 -1.08 -49.66
CA THR A 282 5.68 0.17 -48.94
C THR A 282 6.78 1.15 -49.32
N VAL A 283 6.39 2.33 -49.82
CA VAL A 283 7.34 3.41 -50.12
C VAL A 283 7.61 4.21 -48.85
N ILE A 284 8.89 4.36 -48.52
CA ILE A 284 9.38 5.26 -47.47
C ILE A 284 10.08 6.41 -48.19
N LYS A 285 9.67 7.65 -47.89
CA LYS A 285 10.16 8.83 -48.59
C LYS A 285 11.55 9.23 -48.11
N GLN A 286 12.34 9.83 -48.99
CA GLN A 286 13.62 10.43 -48.63
C GLN A 286 13.49 11.29 -47.38
N GLY A 287 14.36 11.07 -46.39
CA GLY A 287 14.41 11.82 -45.13
C GLY A 287 13.28 11.49 -44.14
N GLU A 288 12.35 10.59 -44.47
CA GLU A 288 11.34 10.11 -43.52
C GLU A 288 12.01 9.33 -42.39
N LYS A 289 11.73 9.73 -41.14
CA LYS A 289 12.38 9.16 -39.95
C LYS A 289 11.65 7.91 -39.46
N LEU A 290 12.39 6.83 -39.28
CA LEU A 290 11.97 5.60 -38.61
C LEU A 290 12.63 5.55 -37.25
N ILE A 291 11.87 5.77 -36.17
CA ILE A 291 12.41 5.73 -34.81
C ILE A 291 12.76 4.29 -34.42
N PHE A 292 13.90 4.07 -33.76
CA PHE A 292 14.30 2.72 -33.36
C PHE A 292 14.90 2.62 -31.96
N GLU A 293 15.27 3.76 -31.36
CA GLU A 293 15.76 3.81 -29.99
C GLU A 293 15.32 5.13 -29.35
N GLU A 294 14.88 5.03 -28.10
CA GLU A 294 14.64 6.15 -27.20
C GLU A 294 15.34 5.86 -25.88
N ALA A 295 15.94 6.88 -25.27
CA ALA A 295 16.57 6.75 -23.97
C ALA A 295 16.17 7.92 -23.07
N TYR A 296 15.16 7.68 -22.24
CA TYR A 296 14.59 8.62 -21.29
C TYR A 296 15.50 8.78 -20.07
N LYS A 297 15.60 10.04 -19.62
CA LYS A 297 16.27 10.47 -18.39
C LYS A 297 15.22 10.90 -17.38
N TYR A 298 15.51 10.72 -16.10
CA TYR A 298 14.53 10.94 -15.04
C TYR A 298 15.02 11.96 -14.03
N SER A 299 14.31 13.08 -13.89
CA SER A 299 14.45 13.98 -12.74
C SER A 299 13.86 13.37 -11.47
N ALA A 300 14.19 13.92 -10.28
CA ALA A 300 13.66 13.43 -9.01
C ALA A 300 12.12 13.30 -9.01
N THR A 301 11.41 14.33 -9.49
CA THR A 301 9.93 14.31 -9.59
C THR A 301 9.43 13.23 -10.56
N GLN A 302 10.12 13.03 -11.69
CA GLN A 302 9.73 11.99 -12.65
C GLN A 302 9.98 10.58 -12.12
N ARG A 303 11.03 10.38 -11.31
CA ARG A 303 11.29 9.10 -10.63
C ARG A 303 10.22 8.81 -9.57
N GLU A 304 9.87 9.79 -8.74
CA GLU A 304 8.80 9.64 -7.74
C GLU A 304 7.46 9.29 -8.39
N GLN A 305 7.12 9.93 -9.53
CA GLN A 305 5.91 9.59 -10.28
C GLN A 305 5.98 8.18 -10.88
N LEU A 306 7.13 7.77 -11.42
CA LEU A 306 7.34 6.42 -11.94
C LEU A 306 7.08 5.35 -10.87
N TRP A 307 7.60 5.54 -9.66
CA TRP A 307 7.38 4.60 -8.55
C TRP A 307 5.91 4.55 -8.15
N HIS A 308 5.26 5.70 -8.07
CA HIS A 308 3.84 5.80 -7.72
C HIS A 308 2.96 5.06 -8.74
N ASP A 309 3.15 5.34 -10.03
CA ASP A 309 2.39 4.73 -11.13
C ASP A 309 2.67 3.22 -11.27
N ALA A 310 3.88 2.78 -10.92
CA ALA A 310 4.26 1.36 -10.89
C ALA A 310 3.72 0.60 -9.66
N GLY A 311 3.10 1.27 -8.68
CA GLY A 311 2.65 0.63 -7.46
C GLY A 311 3.82 0.24 -6.53
N LEU A 312 4.87 1.05 -6.50
CA LEU A 312 6.10 0.83 -5.73
C LEU A 312 6.28 1.90 -4.64
N ILE A 313 6.93 1.49 -3.55
CA ILE A 313 7.33 2.34 -2.43
C ILE A 313 8.83 2.55 -2.51
N HIS A 314 9.27 3.79 -2.58
CA HIS A 314 10.69 4.13 -2.56
C HIS A 314 11.29 3.92 -1.16
N LYS A 315 12.29 3.03 -1.02
CA LYS A 315 12.93 2.70 0.27
C LYS A 315 14.24 3.44 0.51
N VAL A 316 15.12 3.49 -0.48
CA VAL A 316 16.39 4.22 -0.40
C VAL A 316 16.93 4.49 -1.80
N GLU A 317 17.73 5.55 -1.93
CA GLU A 317 18.41 5.98 -3.14
C GLU A 317 19.92 6.07 -2.87
N TYR A 318 20.71 5.57 -3.82
CA TYR A 318 22.17 5.68 -3.82
C TYR A 318 22.61 6.32 -5.13
N GLY A 319 23.18 7.53 -5.05
CA GLY A 319 23.68 8.28 -6.21
C GLY A 319 25.19 8.20 -6.34
N ASN A 320 25.69 8.48 -7.55
CA ASN A 320 27.10 8.77 -7.77
C ASN A 320 27.43 10.21 -7.36
N GLU A 321 28.71 10.56 -7.25
CA GLU A 321 29.17 11.88 -6.80
C GLU A 321 28.62 13.01 -7.67
N ALA A 322 28.48 12.78 -8.98
CA ALA A 322 27.95 13.77 -9.92
C ALA A 322 26.40 13.90 -9.89
N GLY A 323 25.68 12.98 -9.24
CA GLY A 323 24.21 12.98 -9.19
C GLY A 323 23.54 12.70 -10.54
N GLU A 324 24.21 11.98 -11.44
CA GLU A 324 23.75 11.68 -12.80
C GLU A 324 23.23 10.25 -12.94
N TYR A 325 23.50 9.38 -11.97
CA TYR A 325 23.01 8.01 -11.95
C TYR A 325 22.65 7.59 -10.53
N HIS A 326 21.54 6.89 -10.39
CA HIS A 326 21.04 6.46 -9.09
C HIS A 326 20.58 5.00 -9.13
N LEU A 327 20.89 4.26 -8.07
CA LEU A 327 20.27 2.98 -7.75
C LEU A 327 19.19 3.19 -6.70
N HIS A 328 18.01 2.63 -6.95
CA HIS A 328 16.86 2.74 -6.06
C HIS A 328 16.48 1.36 -5.54
N ILE A 329 16.33 1.25 -4.21
CA ILE A 329 15.68 0.09 -3.60
C ILE A 329 14.21 0.43 -3.39
N LEU A 330 13.34 -0.43 -3.89
CA LEU A 330 11.89 -0.28 -3.89
C LEU A 330 11.24 -1.52 -3.27
N SER A 331 10.03 -1.36 -2.73
CA SER A 331 9.17 -2.51 -2.37
C SER A 331 7.80 -2.36 -3.01
N SER A 332 7.05 -3.45 -3.06
CA SER A 332 5.65 -3.41 -3.49
C SER A 332 4.78 -2.56 -2.56
N ALA A 333 3.83 -1.82 -3.14
CA ALA A 333 2.73 -1.19 -2.43
C ALA A 333 1.45 -2.06 -2.38
N VAL A 334 1.50 -3.30 -2.86
CA VAL A 334 0.36 -4.21 -2.78
C VAL A 334 0.11 -4.56 -1.31
N LEU A 335 -1.08 -4.21 -0.84
CA LEU A 335 -1.51 -4.45 0.54
C LEU A 335 -2.81 -5.25 0.54
N ASN A 336 -2.79 -6.39 1.22
CA ASN A 336 -3.98 -7.19 1.47
C ASN A 336 -3.92 -7.81 2.87
N TYR A 337 -4.94 -7.54 3.67
CA TYR A 337 -5.08 -8.16 4.98
C TYR A 337 -6.11 -9.31 4.94
N PRO A 338 -5.84 -10.41 5.67
CA PRO A 338 -6.82 -11.46 5.79
C PRO A 338 -8.04 -11.01 6.61
N THR A 339 -9.20 -11.58 6.30
CA THR A 339 -10.48 -11.30 6.96
C THR A 339 -10.90 -12.38 7.96
N LYS A 340 -10.20 -13.52 7.98
CA LYS A 340 -10.48 -14.64 8.89
C LYS A 340 -9.64 -14.54 10.17
N PRO A 341 -10.23 -14.71 11.37
CA PRO A 341 -9.49 -14.71 12.63
C PRO A 341 -8.31 -15.69 12.67
N SER A 342 -8.47 -16.87 12.06
CA SER A 342 -7.41 -17.89 11.97
C SER A 342 -6.16 -17.43 11.20
N GLN A 343 -6.23 -16.30 10.50
CA GLN A 343 -5.15 -15.74 9.71
C GLN A 343 -4.68 -14.39 10.27
N TYR A 344 -5.59 -13.45 10.55
CA TYR A 344 -5.20 -12.14 11.07
C TYR A 344 -4.95 -12.14 12.58
N ALA A 345 -5.39 -13.15 13.32
CA ALA A 345 -5.22 -13.27 14.77
C ALA A 345 -4.91 -14.73 15.16
N ALA A 346 -4.03 -15.37 14.40
CA ALA A 346 -3.71 -16.80 14.54
C ALA A 346 -3.11 -17.17 15.91
N GLY A 347 -2.49 -16.21 16.59
CA GLY A 347 -1.97 -16.34 17.96
C GLY A 347 -1.98 -15.00 18.68
N ALA A 348 -1.74 -15.02 20.00
CA ALA A 348 -1.81 -13.82 20.83
C ALA A 348 -0.73 -12.77 20.51
N VAL A 349 0.50 -13.23 20.26
CA VAL A 349 1.60 -12.39 19.79
C VAL A 349 1.46 -12.24 18.26
N PRO A 350 1.53 -11.03 17.69
CA PRO A 350 1.64 -10.85 16.25
C PRO A 350 2.82 -11.65 15.70
N THR A 351 2.72 -12.14 14.48
CA THR A 351 3.84 -12.78 13.77
C THR A 351 4.73 -11.74 13.12
N TYR A 352 5.96 -12.14 12.77
CA TYR A 352 6.83 -11.27 11.98
C TYR A 352 6.19 -10.86 10.65
N GLU A 353 5.49 -11.77 9.97
CA GLU A 353 4.78 -11.46 8.73
C GLU A 353 3.68 -10.40 8.90
N GLU A 354 2.96 -10.42 10.03
CA GLU A 354 1.99 -9.38 10.36
C GLU A 354 2.67 -8.02 10.55
N PHE A 355 3.80 -7.96 11.26
CA PHE A 355 4.61 -6.73 11.39
C PHE A 355 4.98 -6.16 10.02
N ARG A 356 5.43 -7.01 9.10
CA ARG A 356 5.81 -6.58 7.75
C ARG A 356 4.65 -6.00 6.97
N LYS A 357 3.47 -6.62 7.02
CA LYS A 357 2.27 -6.07 6.38
C LYS A 357 1.88 -4.72 6.98
N LEU A 358 1.96 -4.59 8.30
CA LEU A 358 1.77 -3.31 8.98
C LEU A 358 2.79 -2.25 8.55
N TRP A 359 4.06 -2.61 8.44
CA TRP A 359 5.12 -1.73 7.93
C TRP A 359 4.92 -1.35 6.47
N THR A 360 4.43 -2.26 5.63
CA THR A 360 4.04 -1.93 4.25
C THR A 360 2.90 -0.91 4.25
N ALA A 361 1.85 -1.11 5.05
CA ALA A 361 0.76 -0.14 5.15
C ALA A 361 1.24 1.22 5.67
N TRP A 362 2.10 1.23 6.70
CA TRP A 362 2.75 2.44 7.21
C TRP A 362 3.55 3.15 6.13
N ASP A 363 4.36 2.43 5.37
CA ASP A 363 5.24 2.99 4.36
C ASP A 363 4.45 3.49 3.13
N ILE A 364 3.34 2.84 2.75
CA ILE A 364 2.42 3.35 1.71
C ILE A 364 1.93 4.75 2.12
N VAL A 365 1.41 4.86 3.34
CA VAL A 365 0.82 6.10 3.84
C VAL A 365 1.86 7.18 4.04
N THR A 366 3.01 6.86 4.63
CA THR A 366 3.98 7.87 5.04
C THR A 366 4.97 8.23 3.94
N ARG A 367 5.34 7.29 3.07
CA ARG A 367 6.41 7.48 2.08
C ARG A 367 5.90 7.72 0.66
N SER A 368 4.69 7.24 0.33
CA SER A 368 4.14 7.39 -1.02
C SER A 368 2.98 8.40 -1.09
N MET A 369 2.20 8.55 -0.02
CA MET A 369 1.05 9.46 0.00
C MET A 369 1.38 10.88 0.48
N VAL A 370 2.49 11.06 1.22
CA VAL A 370 2.91 12.38 1.76
C VAL A 370 3.92 13.04 0.80
N PRO A 371 3.58 14.19 0.20
CA PRO A 371 4.58 14.99 -0.51
C PRO A 371 5.69 15.44 0.45
N ARG A 372 6.96 15.32 0.04
CA ARG A 372 8.11 15.62 0.92
C ARG A 372 8.04 17.03 1.52
N GLU A 373 7.56 18.01 0.76
CA GLU A 373 7.41 19.39 1.21
C GLU A 373 6.35 19.60 2.31
N LYS A 374 5.51 18.60 2.58
CA LYS A 374 4.46 18.64 3.60
C LYS A 374 4.83 17.96 4.93
N LEU A 375 6.01 17.35 5.04
CA LEU A 375 6.41 16.62 6.26
C LEU A 375 6.42 17.48 7.53
N LEU A 376 6.78 18.76 7.42
CA LEU A 376 6.77 19.71 8.54
C LEU A 376 5.41 20.37 8.77
N SER A 377 4.40 20.05 7.95
CA SER A 377 3.07 20.61 8.12
C SER A 377 2.35 20.00 9.34
N LYS A 378 1.43 20.79 9.90
CA LYS A 378 0.57 20.42 11.03
C LYS A 378 -0.91 20.49 10.58
N PRO A 379 -1.41 19.50 9.80
CA PRO A 379 -2.76 19.58 9.20
C PRO A 379 -3.87 19.71 10.25
N ILE A 380 -3.69 19.09 11.42
CA ILE A 380 -4.57 19.23 12.59
C ILE A 380 -3.79 19.95 13.68
N LYS A 381 -4.27 21.13 14.12
CA LYS A 381 -3.57 21.97 15.12
C LYS A 381 -3.35 21.28 16.47
N LEU A 382 -4.17 20.28 16.79
CA LEU A 382 -4.12 19.49 18.02
C LEU A 382 -3.16 18.28 17.95
N ARG A 383 -2.41 18.12 16.85
CA ARG A 383 -1.51 16.98 16.61
C ARG A 383 -0.12 17.45 16.19
N ASN A 384 0.92 16.63 16.38
CA ASN A 384 2.28 17.00 15.97
C ASN A 384 2.41 17.17 14.44
N ALA A 385 3.53 17.73 13.98
CA ALA A 385 3.86 17.75 12.56
C ALA A 385 3.97 16.31 12.01
N LEU A 386 3.73 16.10 10.71
CA LEU A 386 3.74 14.74 10.13
C LEU A 386 5.08 14.01 10.36
N ILE A 387 6.21 14.71 10.30
CA ILE A 387 7.55 14.13 10.53
C ILE A 387 7.71 13.49 11.92
N PHE A 388 6.98 13.97 12.95
CA PHE A 388 7.05 13.42 14.30
C PHE A 388 6.74 11.92 14.31
N TYR A 389 5.75 11.51 13.52
CA TYR A 389 5.26 10.14 13.53
C TYR A 389 6.27 9.15 12.93
N PHE A 390 7.18 9.60 12.06
CA PHE A 390 8.26 8.76 11.53
C PHE A 390 9.24 8.33 12.63
N GLY A 391 9.49 9.20 13.62
CA GLY A 391 10.34 8.89 14.76
C GLY A 391 9.58 8.26 15.93
N HIS A 392 8.35 8.72 16.19
CA HIS A 392 7.51 8.25 17.29
C HIS A 392 7.25 6.74 17.26
N ILE A 393 6.84 6.21 16.11
CA ILE A 393 6.47 4.79 15.99
C ILE A 393 7.63 3.84 16.29
N PRO A 394 8.80 3.94 15.63
CA PRO A 394 9.91 3.07 15.99
C PRO A 394 10.41 3.31 17.42
N THR A 395 10.36 4.55 17.92
CA THR A 395 10.79 4.87 19.30
C THR A 395 9.90 4.21 20.34
N PHE A 396 8.59 4.24 20.16
CA PHE A 396 7.64 3.62 21.08
C PHE A 396 7.86 2.10 21.17
N LEU A 397 7.99 1.42 20.03
CA LEU A 397 8.29 -0.01 19.99
C LEU A 397 9.64 -0.31 20.66
N ASP A 398 10.67 0.46 20.36
CA ASP A 398 12.01 0.28 20.93
C ASP A 398 12.03 0.43 22.47
N ILE A 399 11.29 1.39 23.03
CA ILE A 399 11.12 1.56 24.47
C ILE A 399 10.55 0.28 25.11
N HIS A 400 9.49 -0.28 24.54
CA HIS A 400 8.86 -1.47 25.09
C HIS A 400 9.72 -2.73 24.92
N LEU A 401 10.43 -2.88 23.81
CA LEU A 401 11.40 -3.96 23.61
C LEU A 401 12.55 -3.86 24.63
N THR A 402 13.08 -2.67 24.84
CA THR A 402 14.16 -2.41 25.82
C THR A 402 13.70 -2.74 27.24
N ARG A 403 12.48 -2.34 27.62
CA ARG A 403 11.89 -2.71 28.93
C ARG A 403 11.74 -4.23 29.10
N ALA A 404 11.34 -4.93 28.05
CA ALA A 404 11.12 -6.38 28.10
C ALA A 404 12.43 -7.18 28.13
N LEU A 405 13.43 -6.76 27.36
CA LEU A 405 14.72 -7.46 27.23
C LEU A 405 15.73 -7.07 28.31
N GLY A 406 15.60 -5.87 28.89
CA GLY A 406 16.55 -5.34 29.88
C GLY A 406 17.93 -5.03 29.30
N ASP A 407 18.00 -4.71 28.00
CA ASP A 407 19.20 -4.36 27.25
C ASP A 407 19.26 -2.85 26.93
N GLU A 408 20.17 -2.44 26.05
CA GLU A 408 20.32 -1.05 25.63
C GLU A 408 19.33 -0.68 24.50
N PRO A 409 18.85 0.57 24.45
CA PRO A 409 17.97 1.04 23.38
C PRO A 409 18.69 1.12 22.03
N THR A 410 17.90 1.09 20.95
CA THR A 410 18.45 1.25 19.60
C THR A 410 19.00 2.66 19.43
N TYR A 411 20.23 2.79 18.89
CA TYR A 411 20.85 4.10 18.68
C TYR A 411 20.10 4.93 17.61
N PRO A 412 19.89 6.25 17.82
CA PRO A 412 20.30 7.02 18.98
C PRO A 412 19.27 6.97 20.13
N ALA A 413 19.75 6.67 21.34
CA ALA A 413 18.90 6.61 22.54
C ALA A 413 18.17 7.93 22.84
N SER A 414 18.75 9.07 22.44
CA SER A 414 18.19 10.41 22.65
C SER A 414 16.85 10.62 21.94
N TYR A 415 16.50 9.81 20.95
CA TYR A 415 15.20 9.89 20.28
C TYR A 415 14.02 9.67 21.22
N GLN A 416 14.20 8.92 22.32
CA GLN A 416 13.18 8.79 23.36
C GLN A 416 12.71 10.15 23.90
N LEU A 417 13.61 11.13 24.05
CA LEU A 417 13.28 12.45 24.63
C LEU A 417 12.26 13.24 23.80
N ILE A 418 12.33 13.12 22.48
CA ILE A 418 11.54 13.92 21.52
C ILE A 418 10.41 13.13 20.85
N PHE A 419 10.49 11.79 20.88
CA PHE A 419 9.56 10.90 20.17
C PHE A 419 8.77 9.95 21.08
N GLU A 420 9.00 9.88 22.41
CA GLU A 420 8.27 8.95 23.29
C GLU A 420 6.76 9.22 23.32
N ARG A 421 6.34 10.48 23.52
CA ARG A 421 4.93 10.83 23.76
C ARG A 421 4.48 12.03 22.93
N GLY A 422 3.45 11.83 22.11
CA GLY A 422 2.83 12.89 21.31
C GLY A 422 2.03 13.90 22.14
N ILE A 423 1.60 14.99 21.50
CA ILE A 423 0.74 16.00 22.12
C ILE A 423 -0.72 15.53 22.16
N ASP A 424 -1.41 15.84 23.26
CA ASP A 424 -2.86 15.67 23.38
C ASP A 424 -3.49 16.85 24.13
N PRO A 425 -3.77 17.95 23.42
CA PRO A 425 -4.43 19.12 24.01
C PRO A 425 -5.92 18.86 24.23
N ASP A 426 -6.47 19.50 25.25
CA ASP A 426 -7.92 19.60 25.44
C ASP A 426 -8.54 20.36 24.26
N VAL A 427 -9.60 19.79 23.67
CA VAL A 427 -10.23 20.35 22.47
C VAL A 427 -11.04 21.61 22.79
N ASP A 428 -11.64 21.70 23.99
CA ASP A 428 -12.39 22.88 24.45
C ASP A 428 -11.45 24.00 24.94
N ASN A 429 -10.29 23.64 25.48
CA ASN A 429 -9.24 24.58 25.92
C ASN A 429 -7.82 24.08 25.58
N PRO A 430 -7.32 24.37 24.36
CA PRO A 430 -6.02 23.88 23.89
C PRO A 430 -4.79 24.39 24.67
N GLU A 431 -4.94 25.32 25.61
CA GLU A 431 -3.88 25.71 26.55
C GLU A 431 -3.61 24.63 27.61
N GLN A 432 -4.56 23.72 27.82
CA GLN A 432 -4.38 22.52 28.67
C GLN A 432 -3.97 21.36 27.78
N CYS A 433 -2.84 20.74 28.10
CA CYS A 433 -2.31 19.61 27.35
C CYS A 433 -1.77 18.57 28.32
N HIS A 434 -2.00 17.29 28.02
CA HIS A 434 -1.37 16.19 28.74
C HIS A 434 0.17 16.26 28.62
N SER A 435 0.88 15.62 29.55
CA SER A 435 2.35 15.53 29.49
C SER A 435 2.79 14.95 28.14
N HIS A 436 3.80 15.54 27.50
CA HIS A 436 4.30 15.12 26.20
C HIS A 436 5.82 15.31 26.10
N SER A 437 6.45 14.69 25.11
CA SER A 437 7.87 14.84 24.80
C SER A 437 8.23 16.27 24.42
N GLU A 438 9.51 16.63 24.56
CA GLU A 438 10.00 17.94 24.10
C GLU A 438 9.82 18.07 22.59
N ILE A 439 9.33 19.23 22.15
CA ILE A 439 9.27 19.56 20.72
C ILE A 439 10.58 20.29 20.38
N PRO A 440 11.46 19.71 19.56
CA PRO A 440 12.73 20.34 19.22
C PRO A 440 12.50 21.56 18.33
N ASP A 441 13.46 22.50 18.35
CA ASP A 441 13.45 23.65 17.43
C ASP A 441 13.51 23.18 15.96
N GLU A 442 14.26 22.12 15.69
CA GLU A 442 14.36 21.45 14.39
C GLU A 442 14.25 19.92 14.56
N TRP A 443 13.43 19.28 13.73
CA TRP A 443 13.35 17.81 13.71
C TRP A 443 14.61 17.21 13.08
N PRO A 444 15.05 16.01 13.52
CA PRO A 444 16.14 15.30 12.86
C PRO A 444 15.86 15.10 11.37
N PRO A 445 16.89 15.06 10.50
CA PRO A 445 16.72 14.81 9.07
C PRO A 445 15.94 13.52 8.82
N LEU A 446 15.05 13.52 7.82
CA LEU A 446 14.19 12.38 7.50
C LEU A 446 15.00 11.09 7.31
N ASP A 447 16.11 11.15 6.60
CA ASP A 447 16.93 9.96 6.31
C ASP A 447 17.54 9.36 7.59
N GLU A 448 17.89 10.18 8.59
CA GLU A 448 18.36 9.69 9.88
C GLU A 448 17.24 9.03 10.69
N ILE A 449 16.01 9.55 10.61
CA ILE A 449 14.82 8.95 11.23
C ILE A 449 14.48 7.62 10.56
N LEU A 450 14.54 7.55 9.22
CA LEU A 450 14.28 6.33 8.46
C LEU A 450 15.34 5.25 8.72
N ASP A 451 16.62 5.64 8.84
CA ASP A 451 17.69 4.72 9.21
C ASP A 451 17.50 4.20 10.65
N TYR A 452 17.00 5.03 11.58
CA TYR A 452 16.60 4.58 12.92
C TYR A 452 15.44 3.59 12.88
N GLN A 453 14.39 3.91 12.11
CA GLN A 453 13.24 3.02 11.91
C GLN A 453 13.69 1.64 11.41
N GLU A 454 14.60 1.59 10.44
CA GLU A 454 15.13 0.33 9.89
C GLU A 454 15.92 -0.48 10.93
N ARG A 455 16.70 0.19 11.80
CA ARG A 455 17.40 -0.50 12.90
C ARG A 455 16.41 -1.13 13.89
N VAL A 456 15.33 -0.44 14.24
CA VAL A 456 14.28 -0.98 15.12
C VAL A 456 13.55 -2.15 14.45
N ARG A 457 13.19 -2.04 13.16
CA ARG A 457 12.58 -3.16 12.39
C ARG A 457 13.52 -4.36 12.32
N SER A 458 14.82 -4.13 12.11
CA SER A 458 15.85 -5.18 12.15
C SER A 458 16.01 -5.82 13.53
N ARG A 459 15.86 -5.05 14.62
CA ARG A 459 15.84 -5.57 15.99
C ARG A 459 14.65 -6.52 16.20
N VAL A 460 13.45 -6.16 15.74
CA VAL A 460 12.26 -7.03 15.75
C VAL A 460 12.54 -8.33 14.98
N ARG A 461 13.10 -8.25 13.77
CA ARG A 461 13.50 -9.44 12.99
C ARG A 461 14.44 -10.35 13.78
N SER A 462 15.47 -9.79 14.41
CA SER A 462 16.41 -10.57 15.22
C SER A 462 15.74 -11.22 16.44
N ILE A 463 14.68 -10.62 16.99
CA ILE A 463 13.94 -11.19 18.12
C ILE A 463 13.24 -12.49 17.70
N TYR A 464 12.51 -12.47 16.57
CA TYR A 464 11.83 -13.66 16.04
C TYR A 464 12.80 -14.77 15.63
N GLN A 465 14.02 -14.44 15.20
CA GLN A 465 15.03 -15.43 14.84
C GLN A 465 15.69 -16.13 16.05
N LYS A 466 15.75 -15.46 17.21
CA LYS A 466 16.55 -15.91 18.37
C LYS A 466 15.73 -16.39 19.56
N ASN A 467 14.47 -15.99 19.69
CA ASN A 467 13.70 -16.19 20.91
C ASN A 467 12.47 -17.09 20.66
N ASP A 468 12.20 -17.98 21.62
CA ASP A 468 10.94 -18.70 21.68
C ASP A 468 9.88 -17.82 22.37
N LEU A 469 9.14 -17.06 21.57
CA LEU A 469 8.10 -16.13 22.04
C LEU A 469 6.92 -16.84 22.73
N VAL A 470 6.81 -18.16 22.63
CA VAL A 470 5.72 -18.93 23.23
C VAL A 470 5.80 -18.97 24.76
N GLN A 471 6.97 -18.70 25.34
CA GLN A 471 7.19 -18.76 26.79
C GLN A 471 7.47 -17.40 27.44
N ASP A 472 7.79 -16.36 26.66
CA ASP A 472 8.11 -15.04 27.18
C ASP A 472 6.91 -14.09 27.08
N ARG A 473 6.14 -14.01 28.17
CA ARG A 473 4.98 -13.13 28.27
C ARG A 473 5.35 -11.65 28.13
N THR A 474 6.42 -11.20 28.78
CA THR A 474 6.77 -9.77 28.80
C THR A 474 7.20 -9.31 27.42
N LEU A 475 8.01 -10.10 26.73
CA LEU A 475 8.42 -9.82 25.35
C LEU A 475 7.24 -9.92 24.37
N GLY A 476 6.37 -10.93 24.55
CA GLY A 476 5.15 -11.08 23.75
C GLY A 476 4.20 -9.89 23.91
N GLU A 477 4.02 -9.38 25.13
CA GLU A 477 3.21 -8.20 25.45
C GLU A 477 3.84 -6.93 24.85
N ALA A 478 5.16 -6.77 24.90
CA ALA A 478 5.86 -5.63 24.30
C ALA A 478 5.72 -5.59 22.76
N LEU A 479 5.88 -6.74 22.09
CA LEU A 479 5.65 -6.86 20.65
C LEU A 479 4.19 -6.56 20.29
N TRP A 480 3.25 -7.12 21.05
CA TRP A 480 1.82 -6.88 20.83
C TRP A 480 1.43 -5.41 21.01
N ILE A 481 1.88 -4.76 22.09
CA ILE A 481 1.66 -3.33 22.35
C ILE A 481 2.24 -2.48 21.22
N GLY A 482 3.48 -2.71 20.82
CA GLY A 482 4.11 -1.94 19.76
C GLY A 482 3.42 -2.11 18.42
N PHE A 483 2.97 -3.32 18.10
CA PHE A 483 2.19 -3.61 16.89
C PHE A 483 0.85 -2.85 16.86
N GLU A 484 0.04 -2.98 17.92
CA GLU A 484 -1.28 -2.33 17.95
C GLU A 484 -1.16 -0.81 18.05
N HIS A 485 -0.16 -0.30 18.76
CA HIS A 485 0.14 1.11 18.79
C HIS A 485 0.45 1.66 17.40
N GLU A 486 1.33 1.01 16.64
CA GLU A 486 1.62 1.39 15.25
C GLU A 486 0.36 1.33 14.37
N ALA A 487 -0.47 0.30 14.52
CA ALA A 487 -1.74 0.18 13.79
C ALA A 487 -2.75 1.29 14.13
N MET A 488 -2.89 1.68 15.40
CA MET A 488 -3.74 2.80 15.83
C MET A 488 -3.21 4.14 15.31
N HIS A 489 -1.88 4.31 15.30
CA HIS A 489 -1.26 5.52 14.77
C HIS A 489 -1.34 5.61 13.25
N LEU A 490 -1.39 4.50 12.53
CA LEU A 490 -1.60 4.50 11.08
C LEU A 490 -2.95 5.13 10.72
N GLU A 491 -4.00 4.72 11.46
CA GLU A 491 -5.34 5.32 11.33
C GLU A 491 -5.33 6.81 11.67
N THR A 492 -4.61 7.19 12.74
CA THR A 492 -4.43 8.59 13.15
C THR A 492 -3.73 9.43 12.09
N PHE A 493 -2.63 8.93 11.55
CA PHE A 493 -1.86 9.61 10.53
C PHE A 493 -2.71 9.83 9.27
N LEU A 494 -3.54 8.87 8.89
CA LEU A 494 -4.41 8.99 7.72
C LEU A 494 -5.48 10.07 7.85
N TYR A 495 -6.19 10.14 8.98
CA TYR A 495 -7.18 11.23 9.14
C TYR A 495 -6.49 12.59 9.24
N MET A 496 -5.26 12.67 9.75
CA MET A 496 -4.46 13.91 9.69
C MET A 496 -4.10 14.25 8.25
N LEU A 497 -3.62 13.27 7.49
CA LEU A 497 -3.13 13.44 6.13
C LEU A 497 -4.21 14.01 5.20
N ILE A 498 -5.44 13.49 5.25
CA ILE A 498 -6.54 13.99 4.40
C ILE A 498 -7.01 15.42 4.73
N GLN A 499 -6.55 16.00 5.85
CA GLN A 499 -6.75 17.43 6.15
C GLN A 499 -5.74 18.33 5.43
N SER A 500 -4.62 17.77 4.96
CA SER A 500 -3.67 18.48 4.11
C SER A 500 -4.33 18.90 2.80
N GLU A 501 -3.92 20.05 2.27
CA GLU A 501 -4.40 20.56 0.97
C GLU A 501 -3.90 19.72 -0.22
N ARG A 502 -2.79 19.01 -0.03
CA ARG A 502 -2.16 18.20 -1.08
C ARG A 502 -1.66 16.89 -0.47
N ILE A 503 -2.11 15.79 -1.08
CA ILE A 503 -1.69 14.41 -0.80
C ILE A 503 -1.64 13.65 -2.12
N ASN A 504 -0.89 12.56 -2.18
CA ASN A 504 -0.98 11.60 -3.27
C ASN A 504 -1.91 10.45 -2.86
N PRO A 505 -2.66 9.84 -3.81
CA PRO A 505 -3.44 8.64 -3.52
C PRO A 505 -2.51 7.46 -3.19
N PRO A 506 -3.03 6.40 -2.55
CA PRO A 506 -2.24 5.18 -2.34
C PRO A 506 -1.76 4.60 -3.68
N PRO A 507 -0.45 4.34 -3.87
CA PRO A 507 0.03 3.60 -5.03
C PRO A 507 -0.56 2.19 -5.10
N ALA A 508 -0.58 1.60 -6.30
CA ALA A 508 -1.17 0.28 -6.59
C ALA A 508 -2.70 0.15 -6.38
N VAL A 509 -3.38 1.22 -5.94
CA VAL A 509 -4.84 1.23 -5.77
C VAL A 509 -5.47 2.15 -6.82
N PRO A 510 -6.24 1.61 -7.78
CA PRO A 510 -6.89 2.45 -8.79
C PRO A 510 -7.93 3.35 -8.13
N LYS A 511 -8.06 4.58 -8.64
CA LYS A 511 -9.10 5.51 -8.19
C LYS A 511 -10.49 4.89 -8.45
N PRO A 512 -11.35 4.75 -7.43
CA PRO A 512 -12.70 4.22 -7.62
C PRO A 512 -13.57 5.12 -8.49
N ASP A 513 -14.47 4.51 -9.27
CA ASP A 513 -15.57 5.21 -9.93
C ASP A 513 -16.69 5.46 -8.89
N PHE A 514 -16.58 6.57 -8.19
CA PHE A 514 -17.51 6.93 -7.11
C PHE A 514 -18.94 7.17 -7.61
N GLU A 515 -19.11 7.65 -8.84
CA GLU A 515 -20.43 7.83 -9.42
C GLU A 515 -21.09 6.47 -9.69
N ARG A 516 -20.33 5.52 -10.25
CA ARG A 516 -20.83 4.15 -10.45
C ARG A 516 -21.18 3.47 -9.13
N ILE A 517 -20.31 3.59 -8.12
CA ILE A 517 -20.56 3.05 -6.76
C ILE A 517 -21.88 3.60 -6.19
N PHE A 518 -22.11 4.91 -6.34
CA PHE A 518 -23.34 5.56 -5.90
C PHE A 518 -24.59 5.02 -6.63
N GLN A 519 -24.53 4.92 -7.97
CA GLN A 519 -25.63 4.39 -8.78
C GLN A 519 -25.96 2.95 -8.39
N ASP A 520 -24.96 2.08 -8.30
CA ASP A 520 -25.11 0.67 -7.92
C ASP A 520 -25.71 0.51 -6.51
N ALA A 521 -25.34 1.40 -5.58
CA ALA A 521 -25.91 1.41 -4.23
C ALA A 521 -27.40 1.77 -4.22
N ARG A 522 -27.80 2.78 -5.00
CA ARG A 522 -29.18 3.25 -5.09
C ARG A 522 -30.11 2.25 -5.77
N GLU A 523 -29.62 1.50 -6.75
CA GLU A 523 -30.39 0.41 -7.36
C GLU A 523 -30.77 -0.70 -6.36
N ARG A 524 -30.00 -0.83 -5.27
CA ARG A 524 -30.19 -1.87 -4.24
C ARG A 524 -30.68 -1.30 -2.91
N GLU A 525 -31.16 -0.06 -2.89
CA GLU A 525 -31.59 0.62 -1.67
C GLU A 525 -32.66 -0.17 -0.92
N ARG A 526 -32.50 -0.25 0.41
CA ARG A 526 -33.46 -0.83 1.35
C ARG A 526 -33.90 0.20 2.38
N PRO A 527 -35.13 0.14 2.91
CA PRO A 527 -35.56 0.98 4.02
C PRO A 527 -34.68 0.78 5.26
N ASN A 528 -34.36 1.86 5.99
CA ASN A 528 -33.66 1.77 7.27
C ASN A 528 -34.64 1.40 8.39
N ASP A 529 -34.75 0.10 8.65
CA ASP A 529 -35.71 -0.45 9.60
C ASP A 529 -35.27 -0.24 11.05
N TRP A 530 -36.27 -0.21 11.95
CA TRP A 530 -36.07 -0.22 13.38
C TRP A 530 -36.15 -1.65 13.91
N PHE A 531 -35.09 -2.11 14.56
CA PHE A 531 -34.98 -3.44 15.15
C PHE A 531 -35.23 -3.34 16.65
N THR A 532 -36.14 -4.16 17.18
CA THR A 532 -36.27 -4.33 18.62
C THR A 532 -35.15 -5.22 19.13
N ILE A 533 -34.26 -4.67 19.92
CA ILE A 533 -33.21 -5.40 20.63
C ILE A 533 -33.83 -5.91 21.94
N PRO A 534 -33.92 -7.23 22.15
CA PRO A 534 -34.47 -7.76 23.40
C PRO A 534 -33.56 -7.41 24.57
N GLU A 535 -34.08 -7.54 25.79
CA GLU A 535 -33.26 -7.49 27.00
C GLU A 535 -32.20 -8.60 26.94
N GLN A 536 -30.97 -8.26 27.33
CA GLN A 536 -29.81 -9.15 27.26
C GLN A 536 -28.94 -9.04 28.50
N THR A 537 -28.42 -10.17 28.95
CA THR A 537 -27.30 -10.25 29.90
C THR A 537 -26.09 -10.80 29.16
N LEU A 538 -24.98 -10.08 29.17
CA LEU A 538 -23.79 -10.35 28.35
C LEU A 538 -22.54 -10.36 29.21
N SER A 539 -21.59 -11.23 28.86
CA SER A 539 -20.21 -11.13 29.35
C SER A 539 -19.40 -10.29 28.38
N ILE A 540 -18.72 -9.26 28.87
CA ILE A 540 -17.83 -8.38 28.10
C ILE A 540 -16.44 -8.33 28.74
N GLY A 541 -15.44 -7.92 27.98
CA GLY A 541 -14.05 -7.87 28.43
C GLY A 541 -13.34 -9.21 28.35
N LEU A 542 -12.08 -9.24 28.76
CA LEU A 542 -11.21 -10.41 28.75
C LEU A 542 -10.57 -10.61 30.12
N ASP A 543 -10.46 -11.86 30.56
CA ASP A 543 -9.67 -12.21 31.74
C ASP A 543 -8.26 -12.60 31.34
N ASP A 544 -7.30 -12.25 32.20
CA ASP A 544 -5.88 -12.46 31.99
C ASP A 544 -5.22 -12.77 33.34
N ASP A 545 -4.54 -13.91 33.44
CA ASP A 545 -3.91 -14.36 34.69
C ASP A 545 -2.65 -13.55 35.05
N GLY A 546 -2.11 -12.77 34.10
CA GLY A 546 -0.91 -11.97 34.27
C GLY A 546 0.38 -12.78 34.42
N GLN A 547 0.34 -14.11 34.27
CA GLN A 547 1.45 -15.03 34.51
C GLN A 547 1.92 -15.73 33.24
N SER A 548 1.00 -16.17 32.39
CA SER A 548 1.29 -16.95 31.18
C SER A 548 0.99 -16.17 29.91
N VAL A 549 1.59 -16.51 28.76
CA VAL A 549 1.15 -15.93 27.47
C VAL A 549 -0.32 -16.33 27.26
N PRO A 550 -1.24 -15.40 26.99
CA PRO A 550 -2.65 -15.73 26.80
C PRO A 550 -2.83 -16.60 25.55
N SER A 551 -3.75 -17.55 25.60
CA SER A 551 -3.97 -18.52 24.52
C SER A 551 -4.61 -17.92 23.27
N VAL A 552 -5.37 -16.82 23.42
CA VAL A 552 -6.12 -16.19 22.32
C VAL A 552 -5.57 -14.82 21.96
N SER A 553 -5.54 -13.90 22.92
CA SER A 553 -5.10 -12.52 22.69
C SER A 553 -4.64 -11.88 23.98
N TYR A 554 -3.67 -10.98 23.88
CA TYR A 554 -3.52 -9.90 24.86
C TYR A 554 -4.69 -8.93 24.71
N ALA A 555 -4.91 -8.11 25.74
CA ALA A 555 -5.92 -7.07 25.73
C ALA A 555 -5.40 -5.85 26.51
N TRP A 556 -5.82 -4.66 26.08
CA TRP A 556 -5.47 -3.43 26.78
C TRP A 556 -6.09 -3.44 28.19
N ASP A 557 -5.53 -2.68 29.12
CA ASP A 557 -6.05 -2.64 30.51
C ASP A 557 -7.54 -2.29 30.60
N ASN A 558 -8.05 -1.41 29.72
CA ASN A 558 -9.47 -1.04 29.68
C ASN A 558 -10.43 -2.16 29.24
N GLU A 559 -9.89 -3.25 28.68
CA GLU A 559 -10.65 -4.41 28.25
C GLU A 559 -10.78 -5.45 29.39
N LYS A 560 -10.07 -5.27 30.51
CA LYS A 560 -9.91 -6.25 31.59
C LYS A 560 -10.33 -5.69 32.95
N PRO A 561 -10.97 -6.50 33.82
CA PRO A 561 -11.32 -7.90 33.63
C PRO A 561 -12.63 -8.11 32.86
N ALA A 562 -12.96 -9.38 32.60
CA ALA A 562 -14.28 -9.74 32.11
C ALA A 562 -15.35 -9.42 33.17
N ARG A 563 -16.52 -8.95 32.72
CA ARG A 563 -17.63 -8.54 33.57
C ARG A 563 -18.97 -8.80 32.92
N VAL A 564 -20.00 -9.00 33.75
CA VAL A 564 -21.37 -9.21 33.29
C VAL A 564 -22.13 -7.89 33.31
N ILE A 565 -22.76 -7.57 32.18
CA ILE A 565 -23.65 -6.42 32.03
C ILE A 565 -25.08 -6.88 31.71
N SER A 566 -26.07 -6.12 32.16
CA SER A 566 -27.49 -6.33 31.80
C SER A 566 -28.01 -5.10 31.08
N VAL A 567 -28.62 -5.31 29.92
CA VAL A 567 -29.08 -4.26 29.02
C VAL A 567 -30.58 -4.44 28.81
N PRO A 568 -31.41 -3.45 29.19
CA PRO A 568 -32.85 -3.47 28.92
C PRO A 568 -33.17 -3.59 27.43
N ALA A 569 -34.43 -3.90 27.10
CA ALA A 569 -34.88 -3.90 25.72
C ALA A 569 -35.05 -2.46 25.17
N PHE A 570 -34.64 -2.23 23.92
CA PHE A 570 -34.73 -0.94 23.22
C PHE A 570 -34.89 -1.15 21.72
N GLN A 571 -34.92 -0.07 20.92
CA GLN A 571 -34.88 -0.17 19.46
C GLN A 571 -33.67 0.52 18.87
N ALA A 572 -33.08 -0.08 17.84
CA ALA A 572 -31.94 0.46 17.09
C ALA A 572 -32.25 0.53 15.60
N GLN A 573 -31.69 1.53 14.91
CA GLN A 573 -31.66 1.53 13.45
C GLN A 573 -30.68 0.48 12.92
N GLY A 574 -31.00 -0.08 11.75
CA GLY A 574 -30.21 -1.14 11.11
C GLY A 574 -28.80 -0.71 10.72
N ARG A 575 -28.60 0.58 10.38
CA ARG A 575 -27.36 1.12 9.81
C ARG A 575 -27.00 2.51 10.38
N PRO A 576 -25.79 3.06 10.12
CA PRO A 576 -25.42 4.37 10.64
C PRO A 576 -26.14 5.50 9.90
N ILE A 577 -26.04 6.71 10.47
CA ILE A 577 -26.47 7.96 9.86
C ILE A 577 -25.64 8.21 8.59
N THR A 578 -26.28 8.54 7.46
CA THR A 578 -25.56 8.86 6.23
C THR A 578 -25.23 10.34 6.09
N ASN A 579 -24.28 10.65 5.20
CA ASN A 579 -23.97 12.02 4.79
C ASN A 579 -25.20 12.79 4.29
N GLY A 580 -26.06 12.16 3.48
CA GLY A 580 -27.28 12.76 2.94
C GLY A 580 -28.33 13.02 4.03
N GLU A 581 -28.45 12.13 5.00
CA GLU A 581 -29.31 12.32 6.18
C GLU A 581 -28.83 13.49 7.05
N TYR A 582 -27.52 13.60 7.26
CA TYR A 582 -26.91 14.72 7.99
C TYR A 582 -27.02 16.05 7.23
N ALA A 583 -26.82 16.05 5.91
CA ALA A 583 -26.99 17.23 5.05
C ALA A 583 -28.42 17.78 5.14
N ARG A 584 -29.42 16.89 5.17
CA ARG A 584 -30.83 17.27 5.37
C ARG A 584 -31.03 17.97 6.70
N TYR A 585 -30.41 17.47 7.77
CA TYR A 585 -30.47 18.12 9.08
C TYR A 585 -29.86 19.53 9.06
N LEU A 586 -28.67 19.68 8.47
CA LEU A 586 -28.02 20.99 8.36
C LEU A 586 -28.88 21.98 7.55
N GLN A 587 -29.42 21.54 6.40
CA GLN A 587 -30.27 22.36 5.55
C GLN A 587 -31.59 22.75 6.25
N ALA A 588 -32.28 21.78 6.87
CA ALA A 588 -33.57 22.00 7.53
C ALA A 588 -33.47 22.98 8.71
N ASN A 589 -32.33 23.00 9.40
CA ASN A 589 -32.08 23.89 10.53
C ASN A 589 -31.29 25.16 10.14
N SER A 590 -30.98 25.36 8.85
CA SER A 590 -30.19 26.48 8.34
C SER A 590 -28.84 26.65 9.05
N LEU A 591 -28.18 25.53 9.36
CA LEU A 591 -26.88 25.52 10.01
C LEU A 591 -25.78 25.80 8.98
N GLY A 592 -24.97 26.83 9.22
CA GLY A 592 -23.87 27.23 8.34
C GLY A 592 -22.57 26.42 8.51
N GLN A 593 -22.59 25.43 9.40
CA GLN A 593 -21.44 24.57 9.70
C GLN A 593 -21.43 23.30 8.84
N LYS A 594 -20.25 22.69 8.71
CA LYS A 594 -20.03 21.38 8.09
C LYS A 594 -19.11 20.55 9.00
N PRO A 595 -19.19 19.22 8.97
CA PRO A 595 -18.21 18.40 9.67
C PRO A 595 -16.82 18.54 9.03
N GLU A 596 -15.76 18.20 9.75
CA GLU A 596 -14.38 18.29 9.24
C GLU A 596 -14.04 17.25 8.17
N SER A 597 -14.85 16.19 8.08
CA SER A 597 -14.81 15.23 6.97
C SER A 597 -15.24 15.83 5.63
N TRP A 598 -15.93 16.98 5.62
CA TRP A 598 -16.39 17.66 4.41
C TRP A 598 -15.52 18.87 4.06
N ILE A 599 -15.58 19.30 2.80
CA ILE A 599 -15.08 20.58 2.31
C ILE A 599 -16.14 21.30 1.48
N TRP A 600 -15.95 22.61 1.30
CA TRP A 600 -16.76 23.39 0.35
C TRP A 600 -16.24 23.17 -1.07
N ASN A 601 -17.14 22.88 -2.01
CA ASN A 601 -16.79 22.63 -3.42
C ASN A 601 -16.53 23.93 -4.21
N HIS A 602 -16.95 25.08 -3.66
CA HIS A 602 -16.70 26.42 -4.22
C HIS A 602 -16.08 27.34 -3.16
N PRO A 603 -15.22 28.30 -3.55
CA PRO A 603 -14.62 29.23 -2.60
C PRO A 603 -15.68 30.03 -1.83
N LYS A 604 -15.41 30.27 -0.54
CA LYS A 604 -16.28 31.01 0.39
C LYS A 604 -16.74 32.33 -0.24
N GLY A 605 -18.05 32.48 -0.46
CA GLY A 605 -18.67 33.74 -0.89
C GLY A 605 -19.68 33.65 -2.03
N SER A 606 -19.73 32.53 -2.77
CA SER A 606 -20.64 32.36 -3.92
C SER A 606 -21.97 31.70 -3.58
N SER A 607 -22.01 30.95 -2.47
CA SER A 607 -23.23 30.26 -2.03
C SER A 607 -24.03 31.21 -1.16
N GLY A 608 -24.94 31.97 -1.76
CA GLY A 608 -26.10 32.43 -1.02
C GLY A 608 -26.69 31.22 -0.32
N VAL A 609 -26.88 31.28 1.00
CA VAL A 609 -27.67 30.29 1.73
C VAL A 609 -28.95 30.10 0.92
N VAL A 610 -29.11 28.93 0.29
CA VAL A 610 -30.30 28.65 -0.51
C VAL A 610 -31.44 28.53 0.47
N HIS A 611 -32.10 29.66 0.72
CA HIS A 611 -33.23 29.76 1.61
C HIS A 611 -34.43 29.04 0.97
N GLY A 612 -34.98 28.08 1.73
CA GLY A 612 -36.39 27.74 1.65
C GLY A 612 -36.82 26.95 0.41
N GLY A 613 -36.53 25.65 0.40
CA GLY A 613 -37.37 24.66 -0.26
C GLY A 613 -37.62 23.52 0.70
N GLN A 614 -38.87 23.31 1.14
CA GLN A 614 -39.25 22.05 1.79
C GLN A 614 -39.15 20.95 0.73
N SER A 615 -38.05 20.21 0.72
CA SER A 615 -37.94 18.97 -0.04
C SER A 615 -38.54 17.82 0.76
N ASN A 616 -39.27 16.95 0.05
CA ASN A 616 -39.84 15.72 0.59
C ASN A 616 -38.72 14.75 1.03
N GLY A 617 -38.27 14.86 2.27
CA GLY A 617 -37.48 13.82 2.96
C GLY A 617 -35.97 13.78 2.70
N HIS A 618 -35.42 14.56 1.76
CA HIS A 618 -33.98 14.54 1.40
C HIS A 618 -33.40 15.96 1.25
N ALA A 619 -32.09 16.15 1.40
CA ALA A 619 -31.45 17.42 1.07
C ALA A 619 -31.59 17.76 -0.43
N THR A 620 -31.66 19.05 -0.78
CA THR A 620 -31.75 19.44 -2.21
C THR A 620 -30.44 19.16 -2.95
N LYS A 621 -30.51 18.89 -4.25
CA LYS A 621 -29.31 18.63 -5.07
C LYS A 621 -28.34 19.80 -5.06
N GLU A 622 -28.87 21.02 -5.07
CA GLU A 622 -28.08 22.26 -5.01
C GLU A 622 -27.32 22.38 -3.68
N TYR A 623 -27.92 21.92 -2.58
CA TYR A 623 -27.26 21.91 -1.29
C TYR A 623 -26.13 20.87 -1.24
N LEU A 624 -26.39 19.65 -1.72
CA LEU A 624 -25.36 18.59 -1.80
C LEU A 624 -24.18 19.01 -2.68
N ALA A 625 -24.44 19.64 -3.84
CA ALA A 625 -23.41 20.11 -4.76
C ALA A 625 -22.44 21.15 -4.16
N SER A 626 -22.82 21.79 -3.05
CA SER A 626 -21.98 22.75 -2.33
C SER A 626 -20.82 22.10 -1.56
N PHE A 627 -20.84 20.77 -1.40
CA PHE A 627 -19.91 20.05 -0.56
C PHE A 627 -19.23 18.87 -1.27
N ALA A 628 -18.08 18.48 -0.75
CA ALA A 628 -17.39 17.23 -1.06
C ALA A 628 -16.86 16.59 0.22
N VAL A 629 -16.72 15.27 0.24
CA VAL A 629 -16.12 14.49 1.33
C VAL A 629 -14.63 14.33 1.06
N ARG A 630 -13.80 14.53 2.08
CA ARG A 630 -12.35 14.30 2.02
C ARG A 630 -12.07 12.81 1.94
N THR A 631 -11.25 12.38 0.98
CA THR A 631 -10.78 11.00 0.87
C THR A 631 -9.31 10.97 0.51
N VAL A 632 -8.67 9.80 0.60
CA VAL A 632 -7.30 9.59 0.12
C VAL A 632 -7.15 9.74 -1.40
N PHE A 633 -8.25 9.69 -2.15
CA PHE A 633 -8.29 9.92 -3.60
C PHE A 633 -8.60 11.37 -3.98
N GLY A 634 -8.57 12.27 -3.00
CA GLY A 634 -9.02 13.66 -3.12
C GLY A 634 -10.50 13.83 -2.77
N PRO A 635 -11.05 15.04 -2.98
CA PRO A 635 -12.45 15.31 -2.65
C PRO A 635 -13.42 14.53 -3.55
N VAL A 636 -14.42 13.89 -2.93
CA VAL A 636 -15.53 13.20 -3.62
C VAL A 636 -16.79 14.04 -3.44
N PRO A 637 -17.49 14.45 -4.53
CA PRO A 637 -18.73 15.22 -4.41
C PRO A 637 -19.71 14.59 -3.42
N LEU A 638 -20.33 15.39 -2.56
CA LEU A 638 -21.25 14.89 -1.53
C LEU A 638 -22.45 14.17 -2.16
N GLU A 639 -22.84 14.53 -3.40
CA GLU A 639 -23.84 13.79 -4.17
C GLU A 639 -23.49 12.31 -4.36
N TYR A 640 -22.22 11.97 -4.62
CA TYR A 640 -21.79 10.58 -4.78
C TYR A 640 -21.50 9.89 -3.44
N ALA A 641 -21.11 10.66 -2.41
CA ALA A 641 -20.82 10.16 -1.08
C ALA A 641 -22.02 10.22 -0.10
N GLN A 642 -23.21 10.62 -0.56
CA GLN A 642 -24.37 10.89 0.31
C GLN A 642 -24.87 9.64 1.06
N ASP A 643 -24.56 8.45 0.55
CA ASP A 643 -24.99 7.18 1.12
C ASP A 643 -23.93 6.52 2.00
N TRP A 644 -22.76 7.14 2.12
CA TRP A 644 -21.73 6.73 3.07
C TRP A 644 -22.12 7.17 4.48
N PRO A 645 -21.61 6.49 5.52
CA PRO A 645 -21.74 6.99 6.89
C PRO A 645 -21.16 8.41 7.00
N VAL A 646 -21.86 9.28 7.73
CA VAL A 646 -21.29 10.59 8.09
C VAL A 646 -20.20 10.40 9.14
N ILE A 647 -19.09 11.11 8.96
CA ILE A 647 -17.99 11.19 9.93
C ILE A 647 -18.05 12.57 10.58
N ALA A 648 -18.26 12.61 11.89
CA ALA A 648 -18.40 13.84 12.67
C ALA A 648 -18.11 13.58 14.15
N SER A 649 -17.96 14.64 14.94
CA SER A 649 -17.80 14.55 16.39
C SER A 649 -19.06 13.97 17.07
N TYR A 650 -18.90 13.47 18.29
CA TYR A 650 -20.04 13.00 19.09
C TYR A 650 -21.08 14.11 19.27
N ASP A 651 -20.66 15.33 19.60
CA ASP A 651 -21.57 16.45 19.86
C ASP A 651 -22.40 16.84 18.62
N GLU A 652 -21.81 16.78 17.43
CA GLU A 652 -22.51 17.00 16.15
C GLU A 652 -23.60 15.94 15.90
N LEU A 653 -23.28 14.67 16.17
CA LEU A 653 -24.20 13.55 15.93
C LEU A 653 -25.26 13.42 17.03
N ALA A 654 -24.93 13.80 18.26
CA ALA A 654 -25.88 13.87 19.37
C ALA A 654 -26.97 14.93 19.11
N GLN A 655 -26.59 16.08 18.56
CA GLN A 655 -27.56 17.11 18.13
C GLN A 655 -28.47 16.62 17.00
N TYR A 656 -27.91 15.89 16.02
CA TYR A 656 -28.70 15.23 14.98
C TYR A 656 -29.69 14.21 15.58
N ALA A 657 -29.22 13.37 16.51
CA ALA A 657 -30.04 12.37 17.17
C ALA A 657 -31.21 13.00 17.94
N GLN A 658 -30.96 14.09 18.67
CA GLN A 658 -31.99 14.87 19.36
C GLN A 658 -33.02 15.46 18.39
N TRP A 659 -32.58 16.01 17.26
CA TRP A 659 -33.49 16.52 16.22
C TRP A 659 -34.40 15.44 15.64
N MET A 660 -33.90 14.21 15.54
CA MET A 660 -34.68 13.02 15.16
C MET A 660 -35.56 12.46 16.29
N GLY A 661 -35.54 13.06 17.48
CA GLY A 661 -36.26 12.54 18.67
C GLY A 661 -35.72 11.20 19.17
N CYS A 662 -34.43 10.94 18.95
CA CYS A 662 -33.71 9.72 19.28
C CYS A 662 -32.47 10.05 20.13
N ARG A 663 -31.63 9.06 20.40
CA ARG A 663 -30.34 9.22 21.09
C ARG A 663 -29.25 8.33 20.47
N ILE A 664 -28.00 8.59 20.85
CA ILE A 664 -26.85 7.72 20.55
C ILE A 664 -26.82 6.57 21.58
N PRO A 665 -26.55 5.31 21.18
CA PRO A 665 -26.53 4.18 22.11
C PRO A 665 -25.44 4.31 23.18
N SER A 666 -25.65 3.69 24.35
CA SER A 666 -24.57 3.48 25.33
C SER A 666 -23.59 2.41 24.86
N PHE A 667 -22.43 2.33 25.50
CA PHE A 667 -21.45 1.26 25.27
C PHE A 667 -22.08 -0.14 25.40
N GLU A 668 -22.85 -0.37 26.46
CA GLU A 668 -23.55 -1.62 26.73
C GLU A 668 -24.60 -1.93 25.66
N GLU A 669 -25.33 -0.91 25.19
CA GLU A 669 -26.31 -1.06 24.12
C GLU A 669 -25.67 -1.43 22.80
N VAL A 670 -24.51 -0.86 22.44
CA VAL A 670 -23.79 -1.27 21.22
C VAL A 670 -23.32 -2.72 21.32
N LYS A 671 -22.78 -3.15 22.47
CA LYS A 671 -22.45 -4.58 22.70
C LYS A 671 -23.68 -5.47 22.56
N SER A 672 -24.84 -5.02 23.05
CA SER A 672 -26.14 -5.68 22.91
C SER A 672 -26.61 -5.78 21.46
N ILE A 673 -26.43 -4.73 20.67
CA ILE A 673 -26.72 -4.71 19.22
C ILE A 673 -25.83 -5.73 18.49
N TYR A 674 -24.52 -5.72 18.73
CA TYR A 674 -23.58 -6.63 18.06
C TYR A 674 -23.89 -8.08 18.39
N ALA A 675 -24.19 -8.40 19.65
CA ALA A 675 -24.62 -9.73 20.08
C ALA A 675 -25.93 -10.17 19.44
N HIS A 676 -26.90 -9.26 19.33
CA HIS A 676 -28.16 -9.58 18.68
C HIS A 676 -27.98 -9.82 17.18
N ALA A 677 -27.23 -8.96 16.48
CA ALA A 677 -26.93 -9.08 15.06
C ALA A 677 -26.22 -10.41 14.74
N ALA A 678 -25.21 -10.79 15.53
CA ALA A 678 -24.50 -12.05 15.36
C ALA A 678 -25.44 -13.27 15.46
N ARG A 679 -26.36 -13.28 16.44
CA ARG A 679 -27.36 -14.36 16.58
C ARG A 679 -28.33 -14.41 15.41
N LEU A 680 -28.80 -13.26 14.91
CA LEU A 680 -29.68 -13.22 13.74
C LEU A 680 -29.00 -13.79 12.49
N ASN A 681 -27.69 -13.59 12.35
CA ASN A 681 -26.90 -14.15 11.24
C ASN A 681 -26.65 -15.67 11.42
N GLY A 682 -26.33 -16.14 12.63
CA GLY A 682 -26.13 -17.56 12.92
C GLY A 682 -27.37 -18.42 12.68
N VAL A 683 -28.55 -17.94 13.10
CA VAL A 683 -29.83 -18.64 12.88
C VAL A 683 -30.18 -18.80 11.39
N LYS A 684 -29.66 -17.93 10.50
CA LYS A 684 -29.83 -18.07 9.05
C LYS A 684 -28.96 -19.18 8.45
N GLN A 685 -27.81 -19.50 9.05
CA GLN A 685 -26.90 -20.56 8.56
C GLN A 685 -27.36 -21.96 8.98
N ASP A 686 -28.07 -22.10 10.11
CA ASP A 686 -28.57 -23.39 10.64
C ASP A 686 -29.90 -23.87 10.01
N LEU A 687 -30.49 -23.10 9.09
CA LEU A 687 -31.61 -23.58 8.27
C LEU A 687 -31.05 -24.47 7.14
N PRO A 688 -31.47 -25.74 7.01
CA PRO A 688 -30.90 -26.64 6.01
C PRO A 688 -31.09 -26.08 4.60
N ASN A 689 -29.98 -25.95 3.86
CA ASN A 689 -29.94 -25.63 2.44
C ASN A 689 -30.86 -26.57 1.65
N GLY A 690 -32.05 -26.09 1.33
CA GLY A 690 -33.05 -26.78 0.52
C GLY A 690 -33.51 -25.89 -0.63
N PHE A 691 -32.90 -26.15 -1.80
CA PHE A 691 -33.29 -25.72 -3.16
C PHE A 691 -33.14 -24.24 -3.53
N CYS A 692 -32.14 -23.97 -4.40
CA CYS A 692 -32.38 -23.32 -5.70
C CYS A 692 -31.15 -23.46 -6.63
N HIS A 693 -31.03 -24.62 -7.27
CA HIS A 693 -30.46 -24.73 -8.62
C HIS A 693 -31.60 -25.20 -9.55
N SER A 694 -32.03 -24.34 -10.47
CA SER A 694 -32.36 -24.72 -11.86
C SER A 694 -32.86 -23.51 -12.66
N GLU A 695 -32.52 -23.53 -13.94
CA GLU A 695 -32.75 -22.55 -14.99
C GLU A 695 -34.24 -22.29 -15.35
N THR A 696 -34.47 -21.08 -15.86
CA THR A 696 -35.44 -20.64 -16.90
C THR A 696 -36.95 -20.94 -16.83
N ASN A 697 -37.69 -19.88 -17.21
CA ASN A 697 -39.06 -19.79 -17.74
C ASN A 697 -40.26 -19.78 -16.78
N GLY A 698 -40.90 -18.60 -16.69
CA GLY A 698 -42.33 -18.47 -16.93
C GLY A 698 -43.28 -18.25 -15.74
N VAL A 699 -43.80 -17.02 -15.67
CA VAL A 699 -45.21 -16.64 -15.36
C VAL A 699 -45.77 -16.87 -13.94
N ASN A 700 -46.14 -15.72 -13.34
CA ASN A 700 -47.17 -15.44 -12.31
C ASN A 700 -47.38 -16.42 -11.13
N GLY A 701 -47.13 -15.89 -9.93
CA GLY A 701 -47.76 -16.37 -8.71
C GLY A 701 -47.51 -15.41 -7.54
N HIS A 702 -48.52 -14.61 -7.17
CA HIS A 702 -48.54 -13.89 -5.91
C HIS A 702 -48.44 -14.88 -4.74
N GLY A 703 -47.39 -14.75 -3.93
CA GLY A 703 -47.23 -15.46 -2.66
C GLY A 703 -46.56 -14.55 -1.63
N ASN A 704 -47.36 -14.06 -0.67
CA ASN A 704 -46.88 -13.37 0.52
C ASN A 704 -45.97 -14.30 1.33
N GLY A 705 -44.64 -14.11 1.23
CA GLY A 705 -43.66 -14.70 2.12
C GLY A 705 -43.31 -13.73 3.25
N VAL A 706 -43.91 -13.94 4.42
CA VAL A 706 -43.58 -13.22 5.66
C VAL A 706 -42.21 -13.70 6.15
N LEU A 707 -41.20 -12.83 6.11
CA LEU A 707 -39.95 -13.00 6.86
C LEU A 707 -40.28 -13.07 8.36
N PRO A 708 -39.61 -13.92 9.18
CA PRO A 708 -39.96 -14.09 10.58
C PRO A 708 -39.51 -12.87 11.41
N THR A 709 -40.27 -11.78 11.35
CA THR A 709 -40.31 -10.79 12.43
C THR A 709 -41.04 -11.42 13.62
N LYS A 710 -40.36 -11.45 14.78
CA LYS A 710 -40.85 -11.65 16.17
C LYS A 710 -40.28 -12.87 16.88
N MET A 711 -39.07 -12.73 17.42
CA MET A 711 -38.72 -13.35 18.70
C MET A 711 -38.75 -12.27 19.80
N ASN A 712 -39.94 -11.99 20.33
CA ASN A 712 -40.14 -11.03 21.43
C ASN A 712 -40.07 -11.68 22.84
N ALA A 713 -39.47 -12.87 22.95
CA ALA A 713 -39.32 -13.54 24.24
C ALA A 713 -38.04 -13.04 24.95
N PRO A 714 -38.05 -12.87 26.29
CA PRO A 714 -36.81 -12.66 27.03
C PRO A 714 -35.86 -13.82 26.74
N VAL A 715 -34.68 -13.51 26.20
CA VAL A 715 -33.69 -14.53 25.88
C VAL A 715 -32.99 -14.90 27.18
N LYS A 716 -33.23 -16.12 27.66
CA LYS A 716 -32.47 -16.71 28.78
C LYS A 716 -30.97 -16.67 28.45
N PRO A 717 -30.08 -16.55 29.44
CA PRO A 717 -28.63 -16.45 29.22
C PRO A 717 -28.16 -17.58 28.29
N SER A 718 -27.66 -17.24 27.10
CA SER A 718 -26.82 -18.17 26.37
C SER A 718 -25.47 -18.17 27.07
N HIS A 719 -25.02 -19.33 27.52
CA HIS A 719 -23.68 -19.52 28.08
C HIS A 719 -22.55 -19.32 27.04
N ASP A 720 -22.89 -19.07 25.78
CA ASP A 720 -21.90 -18.82 24.73
C ASP A 720 -21.38 -17.38 24.83
N SER A 721 -20.23 -17.22 25.49
CA SER A 721 -19.41 -16.01 25.39
C SER A 721 -19.16 -15.70 23.91
N GLN A 722 -19.31 -14.44 23.51
CA GLN A 722 -18.89 -14.05 22.15
C GLN A 722 -17.44 -14.44 21.91
N PRO A 723 -17.08 -14.87 20.69
CA PRO A 723 -15.68 -15.09 20.36
C PRO A 723 -14.90 -13.77 20.51
N VAL A 724 -13.64 -13.86 20.90
CA VAL A 724 -12.75 -12.69 21.04
C VAL A 724 -12.55 -11.99 19.70
N PHE A 725 -12.53 -12.75 18.60
CA PHE A 725 -12.38 -12.24 17.24
C PHE A 725 -13.53 -12.69 16.34
N VAL A 726 -13.95 -11.81 15.42
CA VAL A 726 -15.06 -12.08 14.46
C VAL A 726 -14.58 -12.16 13.01
N ASP A 727 -15.40 -12.79 12.17
CA ASP A 727 -15.20 -12.76 10.72
C ASP A 727 -15.40 -11.35 10.15
N LEU A 728 -14.52 -10.94 9.23
CA LEU A 728 -14.53 -9.59 8.64
C LEU A 728 -14.83 -9.58 7.13
N ASP A 729 -15.26 -10.70 6.53
CA ASP A 729 -15.50 -10.80 5.07
C ASP A 729 -16.42 -9.68 4.54
N ASP A 730 -17.51 -9.42 5.27
CA ASP A 730 -18.53 -8.43 4.92
C ASP A 730 -18.24 -7.03 5.50
N CYS A 731 -17.13 -6.87 6.21
CA CYS A 731 -16.73 -5.59 6.82
C CYS A 731 -15.87 -4.75 5.86
N ASN A 732 -16.00 -3.43 5.96
CA ASN A 732 -15.08 -2.48 5.30
C ASN A 732 -14.03 -2.04 6.32
N VAL A 733 -12.97 -2.83 6.46
CA VAL A 733 -11.84 -2.64 7.39
C VAL A 733 -10.53 -3.02 6.71
N GLY A 734 -9.38 -2.74 7.32
CA GLY A 734 -8.08 -3.20 6.83
C GLY A 734 -7.74 -2.71 5.42
N PHE A 735 -8.10 -1.46 5.08
CA PHE A 735 -7.81 -0.83 3.79
C PHE A 735 -8.44 -1.51 2.58
N LYS A 736 -9.48 -2.33 2.76
CA LYS A 736 -10.16 -3.06 1.68
C LYS A 736 -10.57 -2.17 0.51
N HIS A 737 -11.11 -0.99 0.81
CA HIS A 737 -11.55 -0.01 -0.20
C HIS A 737 -10.80 1.32 -0.15
N TRP A 738 -10.01 1.58 0.89
CA TRP A 738 -9.35 2.88 1.13
C TRP A 738 -10.32 4.08 1.31
N HIS A 739 -11.62 3.83 1.50
CA HIS A 739 -12.63 4.85 1.77
C HIS A 739 -13.89 4.22 2.43
N PRO A 740 -14.77 5.01 3.08
CA PRO A 740 -16.08 4.55 3.52
C PRO A 740 -16.94 4.07 2.36
N THR A 741 -17.81 3.10 2.57
CA THR A 741 -18.69 2.53 1.55
C THR A 741 -20.16 2.90 1.81
N PRO A 742 -21.03 2.92 0.77
CA PRO A 742 -22.45 3.14 0.98
C PRO A 742 -23.05 2.06 1.89
N VAL A 743 -23.99 2.45 2.75
CA VAL A 743 -24.63 1.56 3.74
C VAL A 743 -26.10 1.26 3.45
N ILE A 744 -26.67 1.86 2.40
CA ILE A 744 -28.10 1.81 2.15
C ILE A 744 -28.61 0.48 1.59
N GLN A 745 -27.73 -0.36 1.04
CA GLN A 745 -28.08 -1.62 0.37
C GLN A 745 -28.49 -2.74 1.34
N HIS A 746 -28.12 -2.60 2.61
CA HIS A 746 -28.33 -3.62 3.65
C HIS A 746 -29.12 -3.08 4.85
N SER A 747 -29.89 -2.00 4.65
CA SER A 747 -30.59 -1.29 5.72
C SER A 747 -31.76 -2.07 6.36
N ASP A 748 -32.22 -3.13 5.69
CA ASP A 748 -33.22 -4.10 6.17
C ASP A 748 -32.58 -5.23 7.02
N ARG A 749 -31.29 -5.11 7.34
CA ARG A 749 -30.54 -5.95 8.27
C ARG A 749 -29.94 -5.09 9.38
N LEU A 750 -29.88 -5.65 10.59
CA LEU A 750 -29.17 -5.03 11.70
C LEU A 750 -27.65 -5.21 11.52
N ALA A 751 -26.94 -4.13 11.21
CA ALA A 751 -25.48 -4.12 11.12
C ALA A 751 -24.83 -4.35 12.49
N GLY A 752 -23.97 -5.36 12.57
CA GLY A 752 -23.21 -5.75 13.75
C GLY A 752 -21.81 -5.11 13.82
N HIS A 753 -20.90 -5.83 14.45
CA HIS A 753 -19.52 -5.41 14.70
C HIS A 753 -18.76 -5.20 13.38
N GLY A 754 -18.20 -3.99 13.16
CA GLY A 754 -17.44 -3.66 11.94
C GLY A 754 -18.27 -3.40 10.67
N GLU A 755 -19.60 -3.53 10.73
CA GLU A 755 -20.48 -3.47 9.56
C GLU A 755 -21.04 -2.06 9.27
N LEU A 756 -20.47 -1.00 9.86
CA LEU A 756 -20.94 0.38 9.71
C LEU A 756 -20.42 1.10 8.44
N GLY A 757 -20.05 0.37 7.39
CA GLY A 757 -19.55 0.96 6.14
C GLY A 757 -18.16 1.60 6.26
N GLY A 758 -17.40 1.25 7.30
CA GLY A 758 -16.02 1.72 7.50
C GLY A 758 -15.88 2.90 8.45
N VAL A 759 -16.77 3.05 9.43
CA VAL A 759 -16.59 4.01 10.54
C VAL A 759 -16.76 3.32 11.89
N TRP A 760 -16.03 3.82 12.88
CA TRP A 760 -16.29 3.54 14.29
C TRP A 760 -17.68 4.02 14.69
N GLU A 761 -18.28 3.36 15.67
CA GLU A 761 -19.59 3.69 16.25
C GLU A 761 -19.42 4.49 17.53
N TRP A 762 -19.81 5.76 17.52
CA TRP A 762 -19.91 6.57 18.73
C TRP A 762 -20.91 5.99 19.73
N THR A 763 -20.54 6.04 21.01
CA THR A 763 -21.42 5.75 22.13
C THR A 763 -21.61 6.97 23.02
N SER A 764 -22.72 7.02 23.76
CA SER A 764 -22.99 8.05 24.77
C SER A 764 -22.24 7.82 26.08
N SER A 765 -21.57 6.68 26.24
CA SER A 765 -20.78 6.36 27.43
C SER A 765 -19.41 7.03 27.37
N THR A 766 -19.05 7.69 28.46
CA THR A 766 -17.69 8.17 28.71
C THR A 766 -16.78 7.02 29.09
N LEU A 767 -15.48 7.13 28.77
CA LEU A 767 -14.47 6.19 29.24
C LEU A 767 -14.29 6.39 30.75
N GLU A 768 -14.64 5.37 31.51
CA GLU A 768 -14.65 5.42 32.97
C GLU A 768 -13.95 4.20 33.57
N ARG A 769 -13.41 4.40 34.78
CA ARG A 769 -12.85 3.31 35.57
C ARG A 769 -13.97 2.36 35.99
N HIS A 770 -13.90 1.11 35.54
CA HIS A 770 -14.83 0.07 35.96
C HIS A 770 -14.29 -0.78 37.11
N GLU A 771 -15.16 -1.57 37.72
CA GLU A 771 -14.79 -2.50 38.79
C GLU A 771 -13.72 -3.49 38.31
N GLY A 772 -12.71 -3.71 39.15
CA GLY A 772 -11.58 -4.61 38.85
C GLY A 772 -10.50 -4.04 37.91
N PHE A 773 -10.66 -2.82 37.36
CA PHE A 773 -9.65 -2.22 36.48
C PHE A 773 -8.30 -2.04 37.20
N GLU A 774 -7.25 -2.54 36.56
CA GLU A 774 -5.85 -2.34 36.92
C GLU A 774 -5.05 -1.89 35.69
N ALA A 775 -4.28 -0.80 35.83
CA ALA A 775 -3.46 -0.28 34.74
C ALA A 775 -2.35 -1.28 34.34
N MET A 776 -2.01 -1.33 33.05
CA MET A 776 -0.95 -2.22 32.57
C MET A 776 0.40 -1.87 33.21
N LYS A 777 1.17 -2.87 33.64
CA LYS A 777 2.48 -2.64 34.28
C LYS A 777 3.49 -1.98 33.35
N ILE A 778 3.54 -2.41 32.08
CA ILE A 778 4.54 -1.93 31.11
C ILE A 778 4.17 -0.57 30.48
N TYR A 779 2.89 -0.16 30.55
CA TYR A 779 2.39 1.13 30.06
C TYR A 779 1.20 1.67 30.90
N PRO A 780 1.43 2.11 32.15
CA PRO A 780 0.34 2.42 33.08
C PRO A 780 -0.50 3.66 32.71
N GLY A 781 0.06 4.60 31.95
CA GLY A 781 -0.62 5.82 31.50
C GLY A 781 -1.49 5.65 30.25
N TYR A 782 -1.58 4.44 29.67
CA TYR A 782 -2.30 4.22 28.41
C TYR A 782 -3.79 4.55 28.50
N THR A 783 -4.50 4.00 29.49
CA THR A 783 -5.93 4.28 29.70
C THR A 783 -6.15 5.25 30.85
N SER A 784 -5.41 5.10 31.95
CA SER A 784 -5.75 5.75 33.22
C SER A 784 -5.72 7.28 33.17
N ASP A 785 -4.90 7.86 32.28
CA ASP A 785 -4.83 9.30 32.04
C ASP A 785 -6.13 9.88 31.44
N PHE A 786 -6.99 9.04 30.83
CA PHE A 786 -8.18 9.45 30.07
C PHE A 786 -9.51 9.23 30.81
N PHE A 787 -9.49 8.86 32.10
CA PHE A 787 -10.67 8.83 32.96
C PHE A 787 -11.07 10.22 33.45
N ASP A 788 -11.28 11.14 32.50
CA ASP A 788 -11.48 12.57 32.74
C ASP A 788 -12.93 13.04 32.50
N GLY A 789 -13.80 12.13 32.05
CA GLY A 789 -15.19 12.43 31.70
C GLY A 789 -15.38 13.19 30.38
N LYS A 790 -14.31 13.42 29.60
CA LYS A 790 -14.36 14.13 28.31
C LYS A 790 -14.34 13.19 27.11
N HIS A 791 -13.79 11.99 27.30
CA HIS A 791 -13.62 10.99 26.25
C HIS A 791 -14.82 10.06 26.16
N ASN A 792 -15.45 10.02 24.99
CA ASN A 792 -16.54 9.08 24.69
C ASN A 792 -15.98 7.83 24.02
N ILE A 793 -16.57 6.68 24.35
CA ILE A 793 -16.18 5.39 23.79
C ILE A 793 -16.69 5.27 22.35
N ILE A 794 -15.85 4.72 21.46
CA ILE A 794 -16.22 4.28 20.12
C ILE A 794 -15.85 2.81 19.87
N LEU A 795 -16.65 2.11 19.06
CA LEU A 795 -16.53 0.65 18.84
C LEU A 795 -16.57 0.24 17.37
N GLY A 796 -16.06 -0.96 17.05
CA GLY A 796 -16.29 -1.64 15.77
C GLY A 796 -15.20 -1.50 14.69
N GLY A 797 -14.38 -0.44 14.70
CA GLY A 797 -13.36 -0.22 13.66
C GLY A 797 -13.84 0.61 12.47
N SER A 798 -12.89 1.18 11.73
CA SER A 798 -13.09 1.91 10.48
C SER A 798 -12.47 1.19 9.28
N TRP A 799 -12.66 1.74 8.07
CA TRP A 799 -12.01 1.27 6.85
C TRP A 799 -10.48 1.27 6.94
N ALA A 800 -9.91 2.10 7.81
CA ALA A 800 -8.47 2.24 8.03
C ALA A 800 -7.96 1.46 9.26
N THR A 801 -8.84 0.76 9.99
CA THR A 801 -8.45 0.01 11.19
C THR A 801 -7.92 -1.37 10.81
N HIS A 802 -6.77 -1.75 11.38
CA HIS A 802 -6.16 -3.06 11.18
C HIS A 802 -7.07 -4.21 11.67
N PRO A 803 -7.17 -5.35 10.96
CA PRO A 803 -8.09 -6.44 11.33
C PRO A 803 -7.94 -7.02 12.74
N ARG A 804 -6.72 -7.08 13.31
CA ARG A 804 -6.52 -7.46 14.73
C ARG A 804 -7.25 -6.57 15.72
N ILE A 805 -7.42 -5.29 15.38
CA ILE A 805 -8.13 -4.32 16.21
C ILE A 805 -9.62 -4.35 15.84
N ALA A 806 -9.93 -4.19 14.54
CA ALA A 806 -11.29 -4.11 14.05
C ALA A 806 -12.10 -5.39 14.35
N GLY A 807 -11.47 -6.56 14.30
CA GLY A 807 -12.11 -7.84 14.57
C GLY A 807 -12.22 -8.21 16.05
N ARG A 808 -11.53 -7.51 16.96
CA ARG A 808 -11.56 -7.83 18.39
C ARG A 808 -12.86 -7.31 19.03
N THR A 809 -13.66 -8.21 19.58
CA THR A 809 -14.96 -7.88 20.19
C THR A 809 -14.82 -7.15 21.52
N THR A 810 -13.68 -7.26 22.19
CA THR A 810 -13.40 -6.59 23.47
C THR A 810 -12.80 -5.20 23.32
N PHE A 811 -12.24 -4.85 22.16
CA PHE A 811 -11.49 -3.60 21.96
C PHE A 811 -12.37 -2.37 22.24
N VAL A 812 -11.79 -1.41 22.96
CA VAL A 812 -12.42 -0.14 23.33
C VAL A 812 -11.52 1.00 22.87
N ASN A 813 -12.05 1.83 21.98
CA ASN A 813 -11.40 3.05 21.54
C ASN A 813 -12.14 4.27 22.11
N TRP A 814 -11.49 5.44 22.15
CA TRP A 814 -12.08 6.64 22.72
C TRP A 814 -11.48 7.91 22.15
N TYR A 815 -12.28 8.97 22.12
CA TYR A 815 -11.86 10.32 21.73
C TYR A 815 -12.67 11.37 22.49
N GLN A 816 -12.12 12.57 22.66
CA GLN A 816 -12.87 13.70 23.22
C GLN A 816 -14.13 13.95 22.38
N ARG A 817 -15.27 14.18 23.05
CA ARG A 817 -16.61 14.25 22.43
C ARG A 817 -16.76 15.24 21.27
N ASN A 818 -15.99 16.32 21.29
CA ASN A 818 -15.98 17.39 20.29
C ASN A 818 -14.84 17.24 19.26
N TYR A 819 -14.02 16.19 19.34
CA TYR A 819 -12.93 15.93 18.40
C TYR A 819 -13.50 15.37 17.07
N PRO A 820 -13.43 16.13 15.95
CA PRO A 820 -14.25 15.83 14.76
C PRO A 820 -13.55 14.99 13.68
N TYR A 821 -12.29 14.64 13.89
CA TYR A 821 -11.41 14.02 12.88
C TYR A 821 -11.37 12.48 12.82
N PRO A 822 -11.61 11.72 13.92
CA PRO A 822 -11.59 10.27 13.84
C PRO A 822 -12.62 9.76 12.84
N TRP A 823 -12.38 8.58 12.26
CA TRP A 823 -13.32 7.92 11.34
C TRP A 823 -14.54 7.37 12.08
N ALA A 824 -15.30 8.23 12.76
CA ALA A 824 -16.37 7.86 13.66
C ALA A 824 -17.71 8.47 13.21
N GLY A 825 -18.72 7.61 13.11
CA GLY A 825 -20.11 7.96 12.88
C GLY A 825 -20.98 7.42 14.01
N ALA A 826 -22.29 7.40 13.83
CA ALA A 826 -23.20 6.86 14.84
C ALA A 826 -24.46 6.29 14.20
N ARG A 827 -25.18 5.46 14.97
CA ARG A 827 -26.55 5.05 14.67
C ARG A 827 -27.51 5.58 15.72
N LEU A 828 -28.80 5.59 15.41
CA LEU A 828 -29.83 6.02 16.35
C LEU A 828 -30.44 4.85 17.12
N VAL A 829 -30.71 5.10 18.39
CA VAL A 829 -31.54 4.24 19.24
C VAL A 829 -32.66 5.02 19.92
N ARG A 830 -33.67 4.31 20.40
CA ARG A 830 -34.76 4.84 21.22
C ARG A 830 -35.29 3.80 22.19
N ASP A 831 -35.81 4.27 23.31
CA ASP A 831 -36.43 3.42 24.32
C ASP A 831 -37.77 2.85 23.81
N LEU A 832 -38.15 1.68 24.33
CA LEU A 832 -39.49 1.13 24.13
C LEU A 832 -40.49 1.98 24.92
N ARG A 833 -41.57 2.40 24.26
CA ARG A 833 -42.65 3.18 24.87
C ARG A 833 -43.58 2.33 25.73
#